data_AF-A0A1N6QMK0-F1
#
_entry.id   AF-A0A1N6QMK0-F1
#
_cell.length_a   1.000
_cell.length_b   1.000
_cell.length_c   1.000
_cell.angle_alpha   90.00
_cell.angle_beta   90.00
_cell.angle_gamma   90.00
#
_symmetry.space_group_name_H-M   'P 1'
#
loop_
_entity.id
_entity.type
_entity.pdbx_description
1 polymer ?
#
loop_
_entity_poly.entity_id
_entity_poly.type
_entity_poly.pdbx_seq_one_letter_code
_entity_poly.pdbx_strand_id
1 'polypeptide(L)'
;MKKILTVFSLLLILKSYAQPYAQSYYKNLFDSKQYDVVPLNSTSPNQVEFSWIVSAHMEALALMYEKTHDVKYANVLIGTMGNVIDRRDDLRDQLPPNIGVSNISDYRGISGAAWSTDYYNTNQGDGKTYAHVAHSANITYPMAKFAAIVKKDSTIQNTMYNSGGRYNGMTFKAIANDLKQKVSETLIYHETQWYTEPNNIIGYYKERNDNPPIDNDGEILPFNMQSAMGRVLVQMYLATDNPDYLIQINQIANFLKANTSFDSNLQSNKWTYWKKTTLREDISHGGLTISFPYECRKYSISNGGALIYTDSDMNAYANTLTKDIYQSPLYINNGVAYPAEHWNLKSGFRMGNADLSTYTCFQWASLSKYDAKIYQLLAEMQTAENYYTPLMPENFPLAVAYLAYYENLIVPVNTEHGWGDGSDWRGVASGNFDEDSANEFVVIRNYDGMIGTMEPYGKKFHSVTNDKYYSGQYNWRGIAAGDFFGDNKSEIVTLSNHTDPGNNGVYILKIENNNIVEHTKSIGWDAQSDWVGAAAGNFITGGKDDFIAVRNLNKEVLVFNFNGTTPQLVHTNALNLPSNSKITAVASGNLDGVGKDEIVLLVDAQDPAYNGIYVYNIDDNGIVTKIAQSTNWGSGSEWRGLAVGNLDGNGADEIIVHRNYDGEYVAYTLSGNILNSTGVERFPILQTQDNIMCSGNFDPSSKNDELVTLRKDGGIVMFSAAKVIRANSTTNNNKQSDPCQNELPEVLFSFLKSASFKREELKEISVR
;
A
#
# COMPACT_ATOMS: atom_id res chain seq x y z
N MET A 1 -9.94 -34.01 -37.72
CA MET A 1 -10.84 -33.72 -36.58
C MET A 1 -10.18 -33.92 -35.22
N LYS A 2 -9.61 -35.09 -34.87
CA LYS A 2 -8.98 -35.30 -33.54
C LYS A 2 -7.88 -34.27 -33.19
N LYS A 3 -6.96 -33.94 -34.12
CA LYS A 3 -5.92 -32.91 -33.88
C LYS A 3 -6.47 -31.48 -33.69
N ILE A 4 -7.58 -31.15 -34.35
CA ILE A 4 -8.25 -29.85 -34.20
C ILE A 4 -8.98 -29.79 -32.85
N LEU A 5 -9.64 -30.89 -32.45
CA LEU A 5 -10.28 -31.00 -31.14
C LEU A 5 -9.26 -30.91 -30.00
N THR A 6 -8.08 -31.53 -30.14
CA THR A 6 -6.99 -31.42 -29.15
C THR A 6 -6.44 -30.00 -29.04
N VAL A 7 -6.31 -29.27 -30.16
CA VAL A 7 -5.87 -27.87 -30.15
C VAL A 7 -6.94 -26.95 -29.55
N PHE A 8 -8.22 -27.18 -29.83
CA PHE A 8 -9.32 -26.43 -29.20
C PHE A 8 -9.43 -26.76 -27.70
N SER A 9 -9.27 -28.02 -27.30
CA SER A 9 -9.21 -28.40 -25.88
C SER A 9 -7.98 -27.78 -25.19
N LEU A 10 -6.82 -27.75 -25.84
CA LEU A 10 -5.63 -27.10 -25.28
C LEU A 10 -5.79 -25.57 -25.19
N LEU A 11 -6.44 -24.92 -26.17
CA LEU A 11 -6.75 -23.49 -26.15
C LEU A 11 -7.85 -23.13 -25.16
N LEU A 12 -8.84 -24.02 -24.95
CA LEU A 12 -9.86 -23.89 -23.91
C LEU A 12 -9.27 -24.11 -22.52
N ILE A 13 -8.33 -25.06 -22.37
CA ILE A 13 -7.56 -25.28 -21.14
C ILE A 13 -6.63 -24.08 -20.87
N LEU A 14 -5.97 -23.52 -21.89
CA LEU A 14 -5.11 -22.34 -21.75
C LEU A 14 -5.92 -21.05 -21.51
N LYS A 15 -7.15 -20.93 -22.05
CA LYS A 15 -8.08 -19.83 -21.71
C LYS A 15 -8.72 -20.00 -20.33
N SER A 16 -8.98 -21.22 -19.88
CA SER A 16 -9.50 -21.49 -18.53
C SER A 16 -8.42 -21.42 -17.45
N TYR A 17 -7.14 -21.38 -17.83
CA TYR A 17 -6.00 -21.11 -16.96
C TYR A 17 -5.40 -19.71 -17.11
N ALA A 18 -6.08 -18.79 -17.79
CA ALA A 18 -5.82 -17.37 -17.60
C ALA A 18 -6.44 -16.94 -16.27
N GLN A 19 -5.84 -17.41 -15.15
CA GLN A 19 -6.09 -16.82 -13.85
C GLN A 19 -5.84 -15.31 -13.97
N PRO A 20 -6.69 -14.42 -13.43
CA PRO A 20 -6.36 -13.01 -13.38
C PRO A 20 -5.04 -12.91 -12.61
N TYR A 21 -3.97 -12.48 -13.28
CA TYR A 21 -2.67 -12.38 -12.63
C TYR A 21 -2.79 -11.37 -11.49
N ALA A 22 -2.42 -11.78 -10.27
CA ALA A 22 -2.39 -10.88 -9.14
C ALA A 22 -1.45 -9.70 -9.45
N GLN A 23 -1.93 -8.48 -9.26
CA GLN A 23 -1.16 -7.25 -9.49
C GLN A 23 -1.07 -6.43 -8.21
N SER A 24 0.06 -5.75 -8.06
CA SER A 24 0.26 -4.76 -7.01
C SER A 24 -0.89 -3.73 -6.98
N TYR A 25 -1.42 -3.43 -5.78
CA TYR A 25 -2.45 -2.41 -5.59
C TYR A 25 -1.95 -1.04 -6.09
N TYR A 26 -0.78 -0.59 -5.61
CA TYR A 26 -0.25 0.71 -6.01
C TYR A 26 0.27 0.74 -7.43
N LYS A 27 0.68 -0.40 -8.02
CA LYS A 27 0.91 -0.48 -9.47
C LYS A 27 -0.38 -0.22 -10.24
N ASN A 28 -1.49 -0.84 -9.85
CA ASN A 28 -2.78 -0.59 -10.49
C ASN A 28 -3.18 0.89 -10.37
N LEU A 29 -2.96 1.51 -9.21
CA LEU A 29 -3.18 2.94 -9.02
C LEU A 29 -2.27 3.79 -9.91
N PHE A 30 -0.99 3.43 -10.03
CA PHE A 30 -0.03 4.11 -10.90
C PHE A 30 -0.48 4.08 -12.37
N ASP A 31 -0.88 2.90 -12.83
CA ASP A 31 -1.36 2.67 -14.20
C ASP A 31 -2.71 3.36 -14.44
N SER A 32 -3.64 3.36 -13.47
CA SER A 32 -4.94 4.02 -13.60
C SER A 32 -4.82 5.54 -13.67
N LYS A 33 -3.76 6.11 -13.09
CA LYS A 33 -3.39 7.53 -13.20
C LYS A 33 -2.68 7.85 -14.53
N GLN A 34 -2.49 6.87 -15.40
CA GLN A 34 -1.85 7.00 -16.71
C GLN A 34 -0.40 7.48 -16.65
N TYR A 35 0.29 7.26 -15.53
CA TYR A 35 1.70 7.61 -15.39
C TYR A 35 2.63 6.74 -16.26
N ASP A 36 2.13 5.65 -16.83
CA ASP A 36 2.85 4.72 -17.69
C ASP A 36 2.50 4.85 -19.19
N VAL A 37 1.83 5.94 -19.59
CA VAL A 37 1.33 6.08 -20.97
C VAL A 37 2.10 7.10 -21.80
N VAL A 38 2.20 8.34 -21.33
CA VAL A 38 2.69 9.46 -22.15
C VAL A 38 4.04 9.97 -21.61
N PRO A 39 5.10 9.97 -22.43
CA PRO A 39 6.35 10.62 -22.06
C PRO A 39 6.11 12.10 -21.76
N LEU A 40 6.52 12.54 -20.57
CA LEU A 40 6.37 13.94 -20.20
C LEU A 40 7.34 14.82 -21.01
N ASN A 41 6.88 16.03 -21.32
CA ASN A 41 7.69 17.12 -21.79
C ASN A 41 7.23 18.39 -21.07
N SER A 42 8.13 19.38 -20.95
CA SER A 42 7.73 20.73 -20.56
C SER A 42 7.73 21.61 -21.81
N THR A 43 6.60 22.29 -22.04
CA THR A 43 6.50 23.38 -23.03
C THR A 43 6.82 24.74 -22.41
N SER A 44 7.14 24.79 -21.12
CA SER A 44 7.45 26.03 -20.42
C SER A 44 8.73 26.66 -20.97
N PRO A 45 8.75 28.00 -21.18
CA PRO A 45 10.00 28.70 -21.49
C PRO A 45 10.98 28.68 -20.30
N ASN A 46 10.48 28.51 -19.08
CA ASN A 46 11.28 28.36 -17.86
C ASN A 46 11.44 26.87 -17.49
N GLN A 47 12.68 26.44 -17.21
CA GLN A 47 13.06 25.03 -17.01
C GLN A 47 12.77 24.44 -15.62
N VAL A 48 12.10 25.16 -14.71
CA VAL A 48 11.80 24.71 -13.33
C VAL A 48 11.15 23.34 -13.27
N GLU A 49 10.22 23.06 -14.19
CA GLU A 49 9.45 21.82 -14.18
C GLU A 49 10.34 20.57 -14.31
N PHE A 50 11.46 20.68 -15.04
CA PHE A 50 12.41 19.59 -15.21
C PHE A 50 13.09 19.19 -13.90
N SER A 51 13.33 20.16 -13.02
CA SER A 51 14.00 19.96 -11.74
C SER A 51 13.15 19.18 -10.73
N TRP A 52 11.82 19.25 -10.86
CA TRP A 52 10.88 18.75 -9.86
C TRP A 52 9.90 17.74 -10.44
N ILE A 53 8.91 18.18 -11.23
CA ILE A 53 7.81 17.31 -11.66
C ILE A 53 8.29 16.25 -12.66
N VAL A 54 9.06 16.66 -13.67
CA VAL A 54 9.51 15.71 -14.71
C VAL A 54 10.56 14.74 -14.16
N SER A 55 11.49 15.24 -13.33
CA SER A 55 12.47 14.37 -12.65
C SER A 55 11.79 13.39 -11.68
N ALA A 56 10.74 13.80 -10.95
CA ALA A 56 9.89 12.91 -10.15
C ALA A 56 9.40 11.73 -10.95
N HIS A 57 8.84 12.05 -12.11
CA HIS A 57 8.18 11.11 -12.95
C HIS A 57 9.18 10.13 -13.56
N MET A 58 10.34 10.63 -13.99
CA MET A 58 11.45 9.78 -14.42
C MET A 58 11.93 8.84 -13.30
N GLU A 59 12.09 9.35 -12.07
CA GLU A 59 12.47 8.52 -10.92
C GLU A 59 11.40 7.47 -10.59
N ALA A 60 10.12 7.86 -10.63
CA ALA A 60 8.99 6.97 -10.43
C ALA A 60 8.97 5.83 -11.45
N LEU A 61 9.13 6.13 -12.74
CA LEU A 61 9.19 5.14 -13.81
C LEU A 61 10.40 4.21 -13.67
N ALA A 62 11.56 4.74 -13.23
CA ALA A 62 12.74 3.91 -12.96
C ALA A 62 12.49 2.94 -11.79
N LEU A 63 11.79 3.38 -10.73
CA LEU A 63 11.38 2.52 -9.60
C LEU A 63 10.37 1.46 -10.06
N MET A 64 9.35 1.84 -10.83
CA MET A 64 8.35 0.91 -11.35
C MET A 64 8.98 -0.14 -12.26
N TYR A 65 9.89 0.25 -13.15
CA TYR A 65 10.63 -0.69 -13.98
C TYR A 65 11.53 -1.61 -13.14
N GLU A 66 12.25 -1.08 -12.16
CA GLU A 66 13.11 -1.87 -11.26
C GLU A 66 12.30 -2.92 -10.47
N LYS A 67 11.07 -2.59 -10.05
CA LYS A 67 10.18 -3.49 -9.29
C LYS A 67 9.50 -4.55 -10.17
N THR A 68 9.00 -4.15 -11.34
CA THR A 68 8.07 -4.98 -12.14
C THR A 68 8.74 -5.67 -13.32
N HIS A 69 9.87 -5.13 -13.79
CA HIS A 69 10.50 -5.50 -15.06
C HIS A 69 9.60 -5.33 -16.30
N ASP A 70 8.50 -4.60 -16.19
CA ASP A 70 7.60 -4.33 -17.32
C ASP A 70 8.17 -3.21 -18.21
N VAL A 71 8.49 -3.58 -19.45
CA VAL A 71 9.13 -2.69 -20.44
C VAL A 71 8.33 -1.43 -20.73
N LYS A 72 7.02 -1.40 -20.45
CA LYS A 72 6.22 -0.19 -20.66
C LYS A 72 6.74 1.00 -19.85
N TYR A 73 7.14 0.78 -18.59
CA TYR A 73 7.70 1.84 -17.74
C TYR A 73 9.04 2.32 -18.27
N ALA A 74 9.89 1.40 -18.75
CA ALA A 74 11.15 1.75 -19.39
C ALA A 74 10.95 2.57 -20.68
N ASN A 75 9.96 2.23 -21.51
CA ASN A 75 9.68 2.97 -22.74
C ASN A 75 9.25 4.42 -22.48
N VAL A 76 8.36 4.65 -21.49
CA VAL A 76 7.96 6.01 -21.11
C VAL A 76 9.13 6.77 -20.50
N LEU A 77 9.94 6.11 -19.68
CA LEU A 77 11.15 6.69 -19.09
C LEU A 77 12.11 7.14 -20.19
N ILE A 78 12.41 6.28 -21.17
CA ILE A 78 13.29 6.60 -22.30
C ILE A 78 12.77 7.78 -23.12
N GLY A 79 11.47 7.80 -23.42
CA GLY A 79 10.85 8.93 -24.13
C GLY A 79 10.99 10.23 -23.35
N THR A 80 10.76 10.17 -22.04
CA THR A 80 10.85 11.34 -21.15
C THR A 80 12.30 11.83 -21.04
N MET A 81 13.27 10.93 -20.81
CA MET A 81 14.70 11.26 -20.77
C MET A 81 15.17 11.90 -22.08
N GLY A 82 14.70 11.39 -23.22
CA GLY A 82 14.91 12.01 -24.52
C GLY A 82 14.44 13.46 -24.51
N ASN A 83 13.16 13.70 -24.25
CA ASN A 83 12.58 15.04 -24.20
C ASN A 83 13.32 16.00 -23.25
N VAL A 84 13.82 15.52 -22.12
CA VAL A 84 14.59 16.32 -21.16
C VAL A 84 15.97 16.69 -21.72
N ILE A 85 16.66 15.75 -22.37
CA ILE A 85 17.97 15.99 -22.99
C ILE A 85 17.85 16.96 -24.17
N ASP A 86 16.78 16.86 -24.96
CA ASP A 86 16.44 17.84 -25.99
C ASP A 86 16.39 19.26 -25.44
N ARG A 87 16.10 19.45 -24.14
CA ARG A 87 15.96 20.78 -23.51
C ARG A 87 17.20 21.23 -22.75
N ARG A 88 18.25 20.42 -22.69
CA ARG A 88 19.54 20.82 -22.10
C ARG A 88 20.09 22.03 -22.82
N ASP A 89 20.61 23.01 -22.09
CA ASP A 89 20.88 24.37 -22.59
C ASP A 89 21.71 24.35 -23.89
N ASP A 90 22.75 23.52 -23.93
CA ASP A 90 23.72 23.35 -25.03
C ASP A 90 23.25 22.46 -26.20
N LEU A 91 22.06 21.86 -26.13
CA LEU A 91 21.53 20.96 -27.18
C LEU A 91 20.28 21.51 -27.87
N ARG A 92 19.77 22.67 -27.44
CA ARG A 92 18.54 23.27 -27.95
C ARG A 92 18.62 23.66 -29.42
N ASP A 93 19.81 24.01 -29.91
CA ASP A 93 20.08 24.37 -31.30
C ASP A 93 20.04 23.17 -32.26
N GLN A 94 20.11 21.94 -31.73
CA GLN A 94 19.98 20.71 -32.49
C GLN A 94 18.52 20.36 -32.78
N LEU A 95 17.57 21.07 -32.14
CA LEU A 95 16.16 20.85 -32.36
C LEU A 95 15.68 21.49 -33.66
N PRO A 96 14.73 20.85 -34.36
CA PRO A 96 14.07 21.46 -35.50
C PRO A 96 13.52 22.86 -35.17
N PRO A 97 13.69 23.88 -36.04
CA PRO A 97 13.27 25.25 -35.76
C PRO A 97 11.78 25.41 -35.42
N ASN A 98 10.94 24.48 -35.88
CA ASN A 98 9.50 24.46 -35.63
C ASN A 98 9.12 24.02 -34.21
N ILE A 99 10.06 23.54 -33.37
CA ILE A 99 9.78 23.23 -31.94
C ILE A 99 9.73 24.54 -31.12
N GLY A 100 10.29 25.64 -31.61
CA GLY A 100 10.16 26.96 -30.98
C GLY A 100 10.90 27.12 -29.66
N VAL A 101 12.04 26.43 -29.49
CA VAL A 101 12.86 26.48 -28.28
C VAL A 101 14.05 27.41 -28.51
N SER A 102 14.18 28.47 -27.72
CA SER A 102 15.34 29.35 -27.76
C SER A 102 16.49 28.76 -26.94
N ASN A 103 17.73 29.02 -27.38
CA ASN A 103 18.92 28.74 -26.59
C ASN A 103 18.87 29.48 -25.26
N ILE A 104 19.38 28.83 -24.23
CA ILE A 104 19.52 29.40 -22.89
C ILE A 104 21.01 29.41 -22.56
N SER A 105 21.46 30.52 -22.01
CA SER A 105 22.76 30.64 -21.37
C SER A 105 22.53 31.00 -19.91
N ASP A 106 23.41 30.51 -19.04
CA ASP A 106 23.43 30.97 -17.67
C ASP A 106 23.87 32.45 -17.57
N TYR A 107 23.85 33.00 -16.36
CA TYR A 107 24.26 34.37 -16.03
C TYR A 107 25.69 34.73 -16.49
N ARG A 108 26.54 33.75 -16.80
CA ARG A 108 27.91 33.95 -17.32
C ARG A 108 27.92 34.05 -18.86
N GLY A 109 26.76 33.91 -19.50
CA GLY A 109 26.62 33.83 -20.95
C GLY A 109 26.96 32.45 -21.51
N ILE A 110 27.13 31.44 -20.67
CA ILE A 110 27.56 30.09 -21.07
C ILE A 110 26.33 29.20 -21.23
N SER A 111 26.13 28.69 -22.44
CA SER A 111 25.20 27.60 -22.72
C SER A 111 25.95 26.28 -22.56
N GLY A 112 25.60 25.49 -21.54
CA GLY A 112 26.35 24.28 -21.19
C GLY A 112 25.46 23.09 -20.86
N ALA A 113 26.06 21.99 -20.38
CA ALA A 113 25.36 20.75 -20.11
C ALA A 113 24.52 20.81 -18.81
N ALA A 114 23.54 21.72 -18.75
CA ALA A 114 22.65 21.95 -17.62
C ALA A 114 21.25 22.37 -18.08
N TRP A 115 20.37 22.62 -17.11
CA TRP A 115 19.01 23.13 -17.31
C TRP A 115 18.83 24.41 -16.47
N SER A 116 19.26 25.54 -17.03
CA SER A 116 19.28 26.82 -16.32
C SER A 116 17.89 27.44 -16.19
N THR A 117 17.62 28.04 -15.04
CA THR A 117 16.37 28.75 -14.73
C THR A 117 16.66 30.02 -13.93
N ASP A 118 15.82 31.04 -14.07
CA ASP A 118 15.85 32.27 -13.25
C ASP A 118 14.80 32.28 -12.15
N TYR A 119 14.11 31.15 -11.89
CA TYR A 119 13.00 31.10 -10.94
C TYR A 119 13.44 31.24 -9.49
N TYR A 120 14.59 30.66 -9.14
CA TYR A 120 15.14 30.66 -7.78
C TYR A 120 16.26 31.69 -7.59
N ASN A 121 16.38 32.62 -8.54
CA ASN A 121 17.28 33.74 -8.43
C ASN A 121 16.76 34.76 -7.41
N THR A 122 17.66 35.61 -6.92
CA THR A 122 17.31 36.76 -6.06
C THR A 122 16.24 37.64 -6.72
N ASN A 123 16.34 37.84 -8.04
CA ASN A 123 15.31 38.50 -8.84
C ASN A 123 14.68 37.50 -9.80
N GLN A 124 13.56 36.91 -9.39
CA GLN A 124 12.82 35.94 -10.18
C GLN A 124 12.39 36.53 -11.54
N GLY A 125 12.69 35.81 -12.63
CA GLY A 125 12.22 36.19 -13.97
C GLY A 125 13.01 37.31 -14.67
N ASP A 126 14.20 37.66 -14.16
CA ASP A 126 15.04 38.72 -14.73
C ASP A 126 15.85 38.27 -15.98
N GLY A 127 15.71 37.01 -16.40
CA GLY A 127 16.38 36.41 -17.54
C GLY A 127 17.82 35.96 -17.28
N LYS A 128 18.40 36.22 -16.10
CA LYS A 128 19.77 35.80 -15.76
C LYS A 128 19.79 34.38 -15.23
N THR A 129 19.48 33.41 -16.06
CA THR A 129 19.30 32.04 -15.57
C THR A 129 20.53 31.46 -14.84
N TYR A 130 20.30 30.57 -13.88
CA TYR A 130 21.34 29.88 -13.12
C TYR A 130 21.15 28.37 -13.20
N ALA A 131 22.26 27.66 -13.36
CA ALA A 131 22.29 26.20 -13.33
C ALA A 131 22.53 25.71 -11.91
N HIS A 132 21.45 25.36 -11.21
CA HIS A 132 21.51 24.83 -9.85
C HIS A 132 21.96 23.36 -9.83
N VAL A 133 22.93 23.02 -8.99
CA VAL A 133 23.46 21.64 -8.83
C VAL A 133 22.35 20.66 -8.46
N ALA A 134 21.45 21.03 -7.54
CA ALA A 134 20.35 20.17 -7.09
C ALA A 134 19.37 19.84 -8.23
N HIS A 135 19.12 20.80 -9.14
CA HIS A 135 18.25 20.58 -10.31
C HIS A 135 18.87 19.58 -11.27
N SER A 136 20.14 19.82 -11.64
CA SER A 136 20.90 18.90 -12.47
C SER A 136 20.98 17.50 -11.86
N ALA A 137 21.14 17.40 -10.53
CA ALA A 137 21.17 16.12 -9.84
C ALA A 137 19.84 15.37 -9.94
N ASN A 138 18.71 16.03 -9.66
CA ASN A 138 17.39 15.41 -9.76
C ASN A 138 17.09 14.95 -11.20
N ILE A 139 17.47 15.74 -12.19
CA ILE A 139 17.28 15.42 -13.62
C ILE A 139 18.14 14.22 -14.04
N THR A 140 19.40 14.19 -13.65
CA THR A 140 20.37 13.19 -14.11
C THR A 140 20.35 11.89 -13.32
N TYR A 141 19.85 11.88 -12.08
CA TYR A 141 19.73 10.66 -11.27
C TYR A 141 18.97 9.52 -11.97
N PRO A 142 17.74 9.70 -12.48
CA PRO A 142 17.02 8.62 -13.16
C PRO A 142 17.72 8.17 -14.46
N MET A 143 18.43 9.07 -15.15
CA MET A 143 19.25 8.73 -16.33
C MET A 143 20.43 7.82 -15.98
N ALA A 144 21.17 8.20 -14.94
CA ALA A 144 22.29 7.40 -14.42
C ALA A 144 21.79 6.04 -13.89
N LYS A 145 20.66 6.03 -13.18
CA LYS A 145 20.04 4.81 -12.66
C LYS A 145 19.61 3.85 -13.78
N PHE A 146 18.96 4.35 -14.83
CA PHE A 146 18.62 3.52 -15.99
C PHE A 146 19.87 2.91 -16.63
N ALA A 147 20.94 3.70 -16.81
CA ALA A 147 22.19 3.19 -17.36
C ALA A 147 22.83 2.11 -16.47
N ALA A 148 22.77 2.24 -15.15
CA ALA A 148 23.22 1.23 -14.20
C ALA A 148 22.39 -0.06 -14.28
N ILE A 149 21.06 0.05 -14.40
CA ILE A 149 20.15 -1.10 -14.60
C ILE A 149 20.52 -1.87 -15.87
N VAL A 150 20.66 -1.17 -17.00
CA VAL A 150 21.02 -1.79 -18.30
C VAL A 150 22.40 -2.44 -18.27
N LYS A 151 23.37 -1.85 -17.56
CA LYS A 151 24.69 -2.47 -17.39
C LYS A 151 24.60 -3.75 -16.57
N LYS A 152 23.85 -3.74 -15.47
CA LYS A 152 23.71 -4.88 -14.56
C LYS A 152 22.97 -6.06 -15.19
N ASP A 153 21.97 -5.79 -16.01
CA ASP A 153 21.16 -6.81 -16.67
C ASP A 153 21.49 -6.94 -18.16
N SER A 154 22.30 -7.94 -18.50
CA SER A 154 22.67 -8.23 -19.88
C SER A 154 21.50 -8.65 -20.79
N THR A 155 20.39 -9.13 -20.21
CA THR A 155 19.25 -9.68 -20.98
C THR A 155 18.45 -8.60 -21.69
N ILE A 156 18.45 -7.37 -21.15
CA ILE A 156 17.69 -6.23 -21.69
C ILE A 156 18.52 -5.33 -22.62
N GLN A 157 19.84 -5.54 -22.71
CA GLN A 157 20.75 -4.65 -23.45
C GLN A 157 20.40 -4.52 -24.94
N ASN A 158 19.89 -5.59 -25.54
CA ASN A 158 19.51 -5.63 -26.95
C ASN A 158 18.03 -5.28 -27.20
N THR A 159 17.27 -4.96 -26.15
CA THR A 159 15.89 -4.50 -26.28
C THR A 159 15.85 -3.19 -27.07
N MET A 160 15.00 -3.13 -28.08
CA MET A 160 14.86 -1.97 -28.97
C MET A 160 13.79 -1.01 -28.44
N TYR A 161 14.09 0.28 -28.45
CA TYR A 161 13.12 1.34 -28.19
C TYR A 161 12.58 1.88 -29.52
N ASN A 162 11.26 1.80 -29.73
CA ASN A 162 10.60 2.14 -31.00
C ASN A 162 9.43 3.13 -30.85
N SER A 163 9.41 3.92 -29.76
CA SER A 163 8.29 4.82 -29.47
C SER A 163 8.50 6.26 -29.96
N GLY A 164 9.44 6.50 -30.88
CA GLY A 164 9.73 7.84 -31.43
C GLY A 164 10.74 8.65 -30.61
N GLY A 165 10.91 9.94 -30.94
CA GLY A 165 11.81 10.85 -30.23
C GLY A 165 13.31 10.58 -30.41
N ARG A 166 14.14 11.16 -29.53
CA ARG A 166 15.63 11.14 -29.59
C ARG A 166 16.23 9.76 -29.79
N TYR A 167 15.67 8.76 -29.12
CA TYR A 167 16.24 7.42 -29.00
C TYR A 167 15.60 6.38 -29.92
N ASN A 168 14.71 6.80 -30.83
CA ASN A 168 13.96 5.88 -31.69
C ASN A 168 14.89 4.96 -32.50
N GLY A 169 14.59 3.66 -32.48
CA GLY A 169 15.36 2.64 -33.18
C GLY A 169 16.71 2.32 -32.52
N MET A 170 16.96 2.77 -31.29
CA MET A 170 18.17 2.43 -30.54
C MET A 170 17.92 1.27 -29.57
N THR A 171 18.98 0.50 -29.29
CA THR A 171 18.95 -0.50 -28.21
C THR A 171 19.09 0.17 -26.85
N PHE A 172 18.59 -0.47 -25.80
CA PHE A 172 18.76 0.01 -24.42
C PHE A 172 20.24 0.23 -24.07
N LYS A 173 21.15 -0.61 -24.58
CA LYS A 173 22.59 -0.42 -24.43
C LYS A 173 23.10 0.86 -25.09
N ALA A 174 22.67 1.16 -26.32
CA ALA A 174 23.07 2.39 -27.01
C ALA A 174 22.55 3.63 -26.29
N ILE A 175 21.31 3.58 -25.83
CA ILE A 175 20.66 4.64 -25.04
C ILE A 175 21.43 4.84 -23.73
N ALA A 176 21.68 3.77 -22.97
CA ALA A 176 22.45 3.83 -21.72
C ALA A 176 23.86 4.42 -21.92
N ASN A 177 24.51 4.17 -23.06
CA ASN A 177 25.80 4.77 -23.37
C ASN A 177 25.72 6.28 -23.59
N ASP A 178 24.72 6.75 -24.35
CA ASP A 178 24.48 8.18 -24.53
C ASP A 178 24.14 8.85 -23.20
N LEU A 179 23.23 8.27 -22.40
CA LEU A 179 22.87 8.79 -21.08
C LEU A 179 24.08 8.93 -20.15
N LYS A 180 24.96 7.93 -20.08
CA LYS A 180 26.22 8.04 -19.30
C LYS A 180 27.05 9.23 -19.74
N GLN A 181 27.17 9.45 -21.05
CA GLN A 181 27.90 10.59 -21.58
C GLN A 181 27.21 11.90 -21.19
N LYS A 182 25.89 12.02 -21.36
CA LYS A 182 25.14 13.24 -21.02
C LYS A 182 25.20 13.58 -19.54
N VAL A 183 25.10 12.59 -18.66
CA VAL A 183 25.29 12.79 -17.22
C VAL A 183 26.73 13.20 -16.90
N SER A 184 27.73 12.57 -17.52
CA SER A 184 29.14 12.95 -17.32
C SER A 184 29.43 14.38 -17.75
N GLU A 185 28.89 14.83 -18.89
CA GLU A 185 29.01 16.21 -19.36
C GLU A 185 28.40 17.20 -18.35
N THR A 186 27.26 16.86 -17.76
CA THR A 186 26.63 17.68 -16.70
C THR A 186 27.46 17.72 -15.42
N LEU A 187 28.05 16.60 -14.99
CA LEU A 187 28.94 16.57 -13.84
C LEU A 187 30.17 17.47 -14.06
N ILE A 188 30.76 17.44 -15.26
CA ILE A 188 31.88 18.32 -15.65
C ILE A 188 31.45 19.79 -15.62
N TYR A 189 30.26 20.12 -16.11
CA TYR A 189 29.76 21.51 -16.10
C TYR A 189 29.64 22.09 -14.66
N HIS A 190 29.46 21.24 -13.65
CA HIS A 190 29.44 21.60 -12.24
C HIS A 190 30.79 21.44 -11.52
N GLU A 191 31.90 21.17 -12.22
CA GLU A 191 33.22 20.98 -11.59
C GLU A 191 33.68 22.20 -10.79
N THR A 192 33.34 23.41 -11.25
CA THR A 192 33.69 24.66 -10.56
C THR A 192 32.94 24.88 -9.26
N GLN A 193 31.91 24.07 -9.00
CA GLN A 193 31.11 24.07 -7.79
C GLN A 193 31.55 22.97 -6.82
N TRP A 194 32.42 22.05 -7.24
CA TRP A 194 32.98 21.03 -6.38
C TRP A 194 34.14 21.60 -5.56
N TYR A 195 34.16 21.30 -4.27
CA TYR A 195 35.25 21.65 -3.37
C TYR A 195 35.75 20.40 -2.63
N THR A 196 37.07 20.25 -2.55
CA THR A 196 37.74 19.21 -1.77
C THR A 196 38.56 19.88 -0.67
N GLU A 197 38.39 19.45 0.58
CA GLU A 197 39.18 19.95 1.70
C GLU A 197 40.66 19.57 1.55
N PRO A 198 41.61 20.32 2.16
CA PRO A 198 43.05 20.08 1.98
C PRO A 198 43.55 18.67 2.32
N ASN A 199 42.81 17.93 3.16
CA ASN A 199 43.13 16.55 3.51
C ASN A 199 42.69 15.51 2.45
N ASN A 200 41.97 15.94 1.41
CA ASN A 200 41.35 15.10 0.37
C ASN A 200 40.35 14.04 0.87
N ILE A 201 39.95 14.09 2.15
CA ILE A 201 39.03 13.13 2.77
C ILE A 201 37.58 13.58 2.67
N ILE A 202 37.35 14.89 2.75
CA ILE A 202 36.03 15.53 2.70
C ILE A 202 35.92 16.33 1.41
N GLY A 203 34.76 16.24 0.76
CA GLY A 203 34.41 17.02 -0.42
C GLY A 203 32.92 17.25 -0.49
N TYR A 204 32.53 18.38 -1.07
CA TYR A 204 31.16 18.86 -1.12
C TYR A 204 30.97 19.89 -2.22
N TYR A 205 29.73 20.07 -2.66
CA TYR A 205 29.35 21.12 -3.60
C TYR A 205 29.08 22.45 -2.89
N LYS A 206 29.37 23.55 -3.59
CA LYS A 206 29.12 24.93 -3.18
C LYS A 206 28.41 25.69 -4.30
N GLU A 207 27.74 26.78 -3.96
CA GLU A 207 27.41 27.78 -4.96
C GLU A 207 28.68 28.39 -5.56
N ARG A 208 28.59 28.83 -6.82
CA ARG A 208 29.69 29.56 -7.47
C ARG A 208 29.99 30.82 -6.67
N ASN A 209 31.24 31.30 -6.71
CA ASN A 209 31.75 32.47 -5.97
C ASN A 209 32.15 33.64 -6.90
N ASP A 210 31.37 33.87 -7.95
CA ASP A 210 31.67 34.80 -9.04
C ASP A 210 30.51 35.77 -9.30
N ASN A 211 29.80 36.15 -8.23
CA ASN A 211 28.62 37.03 -8.27
C ASN A 211 27.45 36.43 -9.08
N PRO A 212 27.00 35.20 -8.77
CA PRO A 212 25.81 34.60 -9.34
C PRO A 212 24.53 35.34 -8.90
N PRO A 213 23.42 35.20 -9.65
CA PRO A 213 22.16 35.89 -9.37
C PRO A 213 21.35 35.21 -8.24
N ILE A 214 22.02 34.76 -7.18
CA ILE A 214 21.44 34.05 -6.03
C ILE A 214 21.98 34.63 -4.72
N ASP A 215 21.25 34.46 -3.62
CA ASP A 215 21.59 35.09 -2.33
C ASP A 215 22.79 34.45 -1.61
N ASN A 216 23.19 33.23 -1.99
CA ASN A 216 24.13 32.40 -1.24
C ASN A 216 25.44 32.15 -1.99
N ASP A 217 25.95 33.19 -2.65
CA ASP A 217 27.23 33.22 -3.38
C ASP A 217 28.38 32.58 -2.59
N GLY A 218 29.07 31.61 -3.20
CA GLY A 218 30.22 30.92 -2.63
C GLY A 218 29.94 30.03 -1.42
N GLU A 219 28.69 29.83 -1.01
CA GLU A 219 28.33 29.05 0.17
C GLU A 219 28.25 27.56 -0.13
N ILE A 220 28.46 26.72 0.89
CA ILE A 220 28.25 25.28 0.77
C ILE A 220 26.79 24.95 0.45
N LEU A 221 26.49 23.91 -0.33
CA LEU A 221 25.08 23.52 -0.54
C LEU A 221 24.50 22.75 0.67
N PRO A 222 23.19 22.88 0.96
CA PRO A 222 22.44 22.07 1.93
C PRO A 222 22.62 20.55 1.78
N PHE A 223 22.41 19.79 2.85
CA PHE A 223 22.73 18.35 2.90
C PHE A 223 21.89 17.49 1.94
N ASN A 224 20.63 17.85 1.75
CA ASN A 224 19.75 17.23 0.78
C ASN A 224 20.26 17.43 -0.66
N MET A 225 20.84 18.60 -0.97
CA MET A 225 21.42 18.89 -2.28
C MET A 225 22.75 18.15 -2.50
N GLN A 226 23.58 18.00 -1.46
CA GLN A 226 24.76 17.13 -1.51
C GLN A 226 24.36 15.69 -1.80
N SER A 227 23.31 15.22 -1.11
CA SER A 227 22.79 13.86 -1.26
C SER A 227 22.21 13.63 -2.65
N ALA A 228 21.45 14.59 -3.20
CA ALA A 228 20.93 14.51 -4.56
C ALA A 228 22.06 14.20 -5.57
N MET A 229 23.17 14.95 -5.51
CA MET A 229 24.31 14.71 -6.40
C MET A 229 25.08 13.44 -6.04
N GLY A 230 25.20 13.11 -4.75
CA GLY A 230 25.78 11.85 -4.28
C GLY A 230 25.10 10.62 -4.89
N ARG A 231 23.77 10.61 -5.01
CA ARG A 231 23.03 9.52 -5.67
C ARG A 231 23.39 9.38 -7.15
N VAL A 232 23.58 10.50 -7.86
CA VAL A 232 24.01 10.50 -9.27
C VAL A 232 25.38 9.84 -9.38
N LEU A 233 26.32 10.23 -8.51
CA LEU A 233 27.67 9.66 -8.48
C LEU A 233 27.65 8.16 -8.21
N VAL A 234 26.82 7.68 -7.26
CA VAL A 234 26.64 6.23 -7.01
C VAL A 234 26.20 5.52 -8.28
N GLN A 235 25.16 6.02 -8.95
CA GLN A 235 24.64 5.38 -10.15
C GLN A 235 25.62 5.47 -11.33
N MET A 236 26.37 6.56 -11.45
CA MET A 236 27.43 6.70 -12.45
C MET A 236 28.61 5.76 -12.19
N TYR A 237 29.02 5.58 -10.93
CA TYR A 237 30.01 4.56 -10.56
C TYR A 237 29.52 3.16 -10.97
N LEU A 238 28.29 2.81 -10.63
CA LEU A 238 27.70 1.52 -11.03
C LEU A 238 27.60 1.37 -12.56
N ALA A 239 27.30 2.44 -13.28
CA ALA A 239 27.15 2.44 -14.73
C ALA A 239 28.48 2.44 -15.52
N THR A 240 29.60 2.85 -14.91
CA THR A 240 30.89 3.09 -15.61
C THR A 240 32.10 2.37 -15.03
N ASP A 241 32.05 1.94 -13.76
CA ASP A 241 33.22 1.52 -12.96
C ASP A 241 34.31 2.58 -12.81
N ASN A 242 34.02 3.87 -13.09
CA ASN A 242 35.01 4.94 -12.98
C ASN A 242 35.37 5.23 -11.50
N PRO A 243 36.62 5.03 -11.07
CA PRO A 243 37.04 5.24 -9.68
C PRO A 243 36.94 6.69 -9.21
N ASP A 244 36.93 7.67 -10.10
CA ASP A 244 36.81 9.09 -9.72
C ASP A 244 35.46 9.37 -9.03
N TYR A 245 34.39 8.73 -9.51
CA TYR A 245 33.09 8.80 -8.86
C TYR A 245 33.13 8.17 -7.47
N LEU A 246 33.84 7.06 -7.27
CA LEU A 246 34.01 6.44 -5.95
C LEU A 246 34.74 7.36 -4.96
N ILE A 247 35.74 8.10 -5.44
CA ILE A 247 36.45 9.09 -4.62
C ILE A 247 35.48 10.17 -4.15
N GLN A 248 34.70 10.76 -5.06
CA GLN A 248 33.71 11.79 -4.72
C GLN A 248 32.60 11.25 -3.80
N ILE A 249 32.10 10.03 -4.05
CA ILE A 249 31.12 9.36 -3.17
C ILE A 249 31.67 9.27 -1.73
N ASN A 250 32.89 8.78 -1.56
CA ASN A 250 33.53 8.66 -0.25
C ASN A 250 33.70 10.03 0.42
N GLN A 251 34.05 11.06 -0.36
CA GLN A 251 34.21 12.44 0.12
C GLN A 251 32.88 13.07 0.59
N ILE A 252 31.78 12.89 -0.15
CA ILE A 252 30.43 13.34 0.27
C ILE A 252 29.97 12.56 1.49
N ALA A 253 30.21 11.24 1.53
CA ALA A 253 29.83 10.43 2.69
C ALA A 253 30.54 10.88 3.96
N ASN A 254 31.85 11.14 3.89
CA ASN A 254 32.60 11.69 5.02
C ASN A 254 32.09 13.08 5.42
N PHE A 255 31.73 13.92 4.45
CA PHE A 255 31.12 15.21 4.71
C PHE A 255 29.80 15.07 5.50
N LEU A 256 28.86 14.24 5.02
CA LEU A 256 27.57 14.06 5.70
C LEU A 256 27.73 13.44 7.09
N LYS A 257 28.59 12.42 7.23
CA LYS A 257 28.88 11.80 8.54
C LYS A 257 29.48 12.79 9.53
N ALA A 258 30.39 13.66 9.09
CA ALA A 258 30.99 14.67 9.95
C ALA A 258 29.99 15.75 10.41
N ASN A 259 28.86 15.91 9.71
CA ASN A 259 27.80 16.87 10.04
C ASN A 259 26.51 16.21 10.55
N THR A 260 26.55 14.90 10.81
CA THR A 260 25.47 14.15 11.44
C THR A 260 25.92 13.76 12.85
N SER A 261 25.10 14.04 13.84
CA SER A 261 25.33 13.62 15.23
C SER A 261 24.42 12.45 15.60
N PHE A 262 24.86 11.62 16.54
CA PHE A 262 24.09 10.46 16.99
C PHE A 262 23.45 10.74 18.34
N ASP A 263 22.14 10.50 18.45
CA ASP A 263 21.41 10.50 19.72
C ASP A 263 21.42 9.09 20.29
N SER A 264 22.17 8.89 21.38
CA SER A 264 22.25 7.60 22.07
C SER A 264 20.95 7.16 22.74
N ASN A 265 20.08 8.09 23.12
CA ASN A 265 18.83 7.78 23.81
C ASN A 265 17.80 7.21 22.84
N LEU A 266 17.72 7.78 21.65
CA LEU A 266 16.81 7.34 20.59
C LEU A 266 17.46 6.32 19.64
N GLN A 267 18.79 6.19 19.71
CA GLN A 267 19.61 5.47 18.72
C GLN A 267 19.37 5.99 17.30
N SER A 268 19.23 7.30 17.16
CA SER A 268 18.86 7.98 15.91
C SER A 268 19.91 8.99 15.47
N ASN A 269 19.87 9.36 14.20
CA ASN A 269 20.69 10.43 13.65
C ASN A 269 20.01 11.79 13.80
N LYS A 270 20.80 12.84 14.04
CA LYS A 270 20.39 14.24 14.13
C LYS A 270 21.26 15.13 13.26
N TRP A 271 20.63 16.02 12.50
CA TRP A 271 21.30 17.01 11.66
C TRP A 271 20.41 18.23 11.40
N THR A 272 21.02 19.34 10.99
CA THR A 272 20.33 20.55 10.52
C THR A 272 20.18 20.50 9.00
N TYR A 273 19.34 21.35 8.40
CA TYR A 273 19.18 21.44 6.94
C TYR A 273 20.51 21.72 6.22
N TRP A 274 21.34 22.56 6.84
CA TRP A 274 22.51 23.14 6.20
C TRP A 274 23.62 23.44 7.19
N LYS A 275 24.87 23.06 6.87
CA LYS A 275 26.06 23.38 7.68
C LYS A 275 26.21 24.86 8.03
N LYS A 276 25.73 25.78 7.19
CA LYS A 276 25.81 27.23 7.40
C LYS A 276 24.87 27.72 8.50
N THR A 277 23.78 27.01 8.78
CA THR A 277 22.69 27.50 9.63
C THR A 277 22.22 26.43 10.62
N THR A 278 21.43 26.86 11.61
CA THR A 278 20.71 25.95 12.50
C THR A 278 19.28 25.70 12.02
N LEU A 279 18.99 25.95 10.73
CA LEU A 279 17.67 25.69 10.17
C LEU A 279 17.35 24.20 10.30
N ARG A 280 16.15 23.86 10.75
CA ARG A 280 15.75 22.46 10.92
C ARG A 280 15.75 21.75 9.56
N GLU A 281 16.15 20.49 9.55
CA GLU A 281 15.84 19.61 8.42
C GLU A 281 14.39 19.13 8.56
N ASP A 282 13.50 19.56 7.66
CA ASP A 282 12.14 19.02 7.65
C ASP A 282 12.11 17.57 7.12
N ILE A 283 10.99 16.88 7.34
CA ILE A 283 10.84 15.46 6.99
C ILE A 283 11.10 15.20 5.49
N SER A 284 10.78 16.16 4.63
CA SER A 284 10.84 15.98 3.19
C SER A 284 12.29 16.14 2.73
N HIS A 285 12.97 17.21 3.14
CA HIS A 285 14.40 17.38 2.86
C HIS A 285 15.23 16.28 3.53
N GLY A 286 14.86 15.85 4.73
CA GLY A 286 15.46 14.71 5.42
C GLY A 286 15.35 13.41 4.62
N GLY A 287 14.22 13.17 3.95
CA GLY A 287 14.04 12.04 3.03
C GLY A 287 15.04 12.04 1.89
N LEU A 288 15.34 13.23 1.34
CA LEU A 288 16.34 13.39 0.28
C LEU A 288 17.76 13.27 0.84
N THR A 289 18.03 13.78 2.04
CA THR A 289 19.33 13.63 2.72
C THR A 289 19.66 12.16 2.97
N ILE A 290 18.71 11.32 3.40
CA ILE A 290 18.96 9.89 3.67
C ILE A 290 19.05 9.02 2.41
N SER A 291 18.60 9.54 1.26
CA SER A 291 18.54 8.76 0.02
C SER A 291 19.93 8.38 -0.52
N PHE A 292 20.96 9.23 -0.36
CA PHE A 292 22.33 8.90 -0.76
C PHE A 292 22.99 7.86 0.17
N PRO A 293 22.93 7.99 1.51
CA PRO A 293 23.36 6.93 2.41
C PRO A 293 22.68 5.58 2.11
N TYR A 294 21.37 5.60 1.84
CA TYR A 294 20.62 4.41 1.46
C TYR A 294 21.12 3.81 0.14
N GLU A 295 21.32 4.62 -0.90
CA GLU A 295 21.87 4.20 -2.19
C GLU A 295 23.23 3.51 -2.03
N CYS A 296 24.15 4.12 -1.27
CA CYS A 296 25.45 3.53 -0.96
C CYS A 296 25.30 2.15 -0.32
N ARG A 297 24.42 2.02 0.67
CA ARG A 297 24.21 0.75 1.37
C ARG A 297 23.49 -0.29 0.50
N LYS A 298 22.44 0.10 -0.23
CA LYS A 298 21.64 -0.77 -1.12
C LYS A 298 22.54 -1.46 -2.14
N TYR A 299 23.48 -0.73 -2.72
CA TYR A 299 24.42 -1.25 -3.72
C TYR A 299 25.77 -1.69 -3.14
N SER A 300 25.90 -1.76 -1.81
CA SER A 300 27.10 -2.21 -1.10
C SER A 300 28.37 -1.48 -1.54
N ILE A 301 28.28 -0.16 -1.74
CA ILE A 301 29.42 0.66 -2.14
C ILE A 301 30.48 0.64 -1.04
N SER A 302 31.69 0.24 -1.42
CA SER A 302 32.83 0.09 -0.50
C SER A 302 34.04 0.87 -0.99
N ASN A 303 34.80 1.44 -0.05
CA ASN A 303 36.10 2.04 -0.31
C ASN A 303 37.17 1.27 0.47
N GLY A 304 38.19 0.76 -0.22
CA GLY A 304 39.23 -0.07 0.41
C GLY A 304 38.71 -1.36 1.07
N GLY A 305 37.59 -1.90 0.58
CA GLY A 305 36.95 -3.12 1.12
C GLY A 305 36.02 -2.87 2.31
N ALA A 306 35.92 -1.65 2.84
CA ALA A 306 34.97 -1.28 3.88
C ALA A 306 33.74 -0.61 3.28
N LEU A 307 32.54 -1.00 3.71
CA LEU A 307 31.29 -0.35 3.31
C LEU A 307 31.30 1.13 3.73
N ILE A 308 30.91 2.01 2.81
CA ILE A 308 30.81 3.44 3.10
C ILE A 308 29.68 3.70 4.12
N TYR A 309 28.54 3.00 3.98
CA TYR A 309 27.47 2.98 4.97
C TYR A 309 27.08 1.52 5.29
N THR A 310 26.76 1.26 6.55
CA THR A 310 26.48 -0.05 7.14
C THR A 310 24.99 -0.22 7.48
N ASP A 311 24.58 -1.44 7.87
CA ASP A 311 23.23 -1.67 8.42
C ASP A 311 22.98 -0.89 9.70
N SER A 312 24.02 -0.70 10.53
CA SER A 312 23.91 0.13 11.74
C SER A 312 23.59 1.59 11.40
N ASP A 313 24.20 2.13 10.34
CA ASP A 313 23.90 3.49 9.87
C ASP A 313 22.44 3.60 9.41
N MET A 314 21.96 2.59 8.66
CA MET A 314 20.58 2.59 8.17
C MET A 314 19.55 2.41 9.30
N ASN A 315 19.86 1.60 10.31
CA ASN A 315 19.04 1.48 11.52
C ASN A 315 18.97 2.81 12.28
N ALA A 316 20.06 3.58 12.33
CA ALA A 316 20.06 4.91 12.95
C ALA A 316 19.18 5.90 12.19
N TYR A 317 19.20 5.89 10.85
CA TYR A 317 18.27 6.68 10.04
C TYR A 317 16.82 6.20 10.19
N ALA A 318 16.57 4.89 10.23
CA ALA A 318 15.24 4.35 10.46
C ALA A 318 14.68 4.82 11.81
N ASN A 319 15.50 4.78 12.87
CA ASN A 319 15.16 5.31 14.18
C ASN A 319 14.93 6.84 14.18
N THR A 320 15.59 7.62 13.31
CA THR A 320 15.25 9.04 13.13
C THR A 320 13.80 9.20 12.73
N LEU A 321 13.29 8.40 11.78
CA LEU A 321 11.88 8.45 11.45
C LEU A 321 11.00 7.90 12.59
N THR A 322 11.30 6.70 13.09
CA THR A 322 10.36 5.95 13.95
C THR A 322 10.39 6.30 15.43
N LYS A 323 11.36 7.08 15.89
CA LYS A 323 11.52 7.45 17.31
C LYS A 323 11.68 8.95 17.54
N ASP A 324 12.18 9.70 16.56
CA ASP A 324 12.37 11.15 16.66
C ASP A 324 11.29 11.92 15.91
N ILE A 325 11.10 11.66 14.62
CA ILE A 325 10.09 12.36 13.80
C ILE A 325 8.67 11.87 14.14
N TYR A 326 8.43 10.56 14.12
CA TYR A 326 7.12 9.97 14.39
C TYR A 326 7.07 9.45 15.83
N GLN A 327 6.45 10.20 16.74
CA GLN A 327 6.48 9.87 18.17
C GLN A 327 5.34 8.95 18.61
N SER A 328 4.16 9.09 17.99
CA SER A 328 2.98 8.28 18.27
C SER A 328 2.07 8.28 17.04
N PRO A 329 1.08 7.37 16.96
CA PRO A 329 0.22 7.25 15.78
C PRO A 329 -0.36 8.59 15.32
N LEU A 330 -0.04 8.97 14.08
CA LEU A 330 -0.43 10.20 13.41
C LEU A 330 0.05 11.49 14.11
N TYR A 331 1.05 11.39 14.99
CA TYR A 331 1.70 12.53 15.62
C TYR A 331 3.14 12.65 15.13
N ILE A 332 3.43 13.75 14.45
CA ILE A 332 4.67 13.92 13.69
C ILE A 332 5.32 15.25 14.07
N ASN A 333 6.58 15.20 14.49
CA ASN A 333 7.41 16.38 14.66
C ASN A 333 7.74 17.00 13.31
N ASN A 334 7.90 18.33 13.28
CA ASN A 334 8.03 19.07 12.03
C ASN A 334 9.37 18.79 11.28
N GLY A 335 10.32 18.08 11.89
CA GLY A 335 11.61 17.75 11.30
C GLY A 335 12.51 16.93 12.20
N VAL A 336 13.70 16.65 11.71
CA VAL A 336 14.76 15.91 12.43
C VAL A 336 15.17 16.69 13.67
N ALA A 337 15.12 16.04 14.83
CA ALA A 337 15.46 16.56 16.14
C ALA A 337 14.73 17.87 16.50
N TYR A 338 13.48 18.03 16.03
CA TYR A 338 12.74 19.28 16.13
C TYR A 338 11.34 19.10 16.77
N PRO A 339 11.25 18.79 18.07
CA PRO A 339 9.99 18.50 18.76
C PRO A 339 9.13 19.72 19.11
N ALA A 340 9.69 20.93 18.98
CA ALA A 340 9.00 22.18 19.36
C ALA A 340 7.81 22.52 18.43
N GLU A 341 7.83 22.00 17.21
CA GLU A 341 6.73 22.12 16.24
C GLU A 341 6.32 20.72 15.83
N HIS A 342 5.01 20.48 15.80
CA HIS A 342 4.46 19.15 15.52
C HIS A 342 3.06 19.24 14.96
N TRP A 343 2.62 18.17 14.33
CA TRP A 343 1.29 18.03 13.76
C TRP A 343 0.68 16.69 14.18
N ASN A 344 -0.49 16.77 14.80
CA ASN A 344 -1.38 15.64 14.97
C ASN A 344 -2.30 15.53 13.73
N LEU A 345 -1.99 14.60 12.83
CA LEU A 345 -2.75 14.33 11.61
C LEU A 345 -4.12 13.72 11.90
N LYS A 346 -4.33 13.13 13.08
CA LYS A 346 -5.63 12.62 13.49
C LYS A 346 -6.60 13.76 13.81
N SER A 347 -6.20 14.74 14.62
CA SER A 347 -7.07 15.87 15.00
C SER A 347 -6.95 17.10 14.09
N GLY A 348 -5.95 17.13 13.22
CA GLY A 348 -5.59 18.30 12.43
C GLY A 348 -4.84 19.38 13.23
N PHE A 349 -4.60 19.18 14.53
CA PHE A 349 -3.94 20.16 15.39
C PHE A 349 -2.46 20.35 15.03
N ARG A 350 -2.07 21.60 14.75
CA ARG A 350 -0.70 22.02 14.44
C ARG A 350 -0.16 22.92 15.54
N MET A 351 1.03 22.60 16.05
CA MET A 351 1.81 23.48 16.92
C MET A 351 2.89 24.17 16.10
N GLY A 352 2.88 25.51 16.13
CA GLY A 352 3.79 26.34 15.35
C GLY A 352 3.51 26.28 13.84
N ASN A 353 4.56 26.37 13.03
CA ASN A 353 4.46 26.33 11.56
C ASN A 353 4.68 24.90 11.03
N ALA A 354 4.07 23.92 11.72
CA ALA A 354 4.13 22.53 11.30
C ALA A 354 3.45 22.37 9.92
N ASP A 355 4.28 22.14 8.90
CA ASP A 355 3.83 21.89 7.53
C ASP A 355 4.67 20.77 6.93
N LEU A 356 3.98 19.74 6.44
CA LEU A 356 4.62 18.57 5.83
C LEU A 356 4.62 18.81 4.33
N SER A 357 5.80 19.01 3.76
CA SER A 357 5.91 19.07 2.30
C SER A 357 5.73 17.67 1.70
N THR A 358 4.97 17.63 0.61
CA THR A 358 4.48 16.40 -0.02
C THR A 358 5.57 15.53 -0.60
N TYR A 359 6.52 16.15 -1.29
CA TYR A 359 7.17 15.46 -2.40
C TYR A 359 8.18 14.38 -1.98
N THR A 360 8.75 14.47 -0.77
CA THR A 360 9.92 13.66 -0.38
C THR A 360 9.79 12.88 0.93
N CYS A 361 8.63 12.94 1.62
CA CYS A 361 8.38 12.07 2.78
C CYS A 361 8.44 10.57 2.42
N PHE A 362 8.17 10.21 1.17
CA PHE A 362 8.13 8.82 0.72
C PHE A 362 9.50 8.19 0.52
N GLN A 363 10.56 9.00 0.38
CA GLN A 363 11.91 8.46 0.24
C GLN A 363 12.34 7.69 1.49
N TRP A 364 11.74 8.00 2.64
CA TRP A 364 11.88 7.22 3.87
C TRP A 364 11.34 5.79 3.77
N ALA A 365 10.39 5.50 2.85
CA ALA A 365 9.88 4.14 2.64
C ALA A 365 10.99 3.14 2.27
N SER A 366 12.10 3.65 1.72
CA SER A 366 13.31 2.86 1.47
C SER A 366 13.91 2.20 2.71
N LEU A 367 13.67 2.78 3.90
CA LEU A 367 14.14 2.27 5.17
C LEU A 367 13.21 1.21 5.78
N SER A 368 12.07 0.89 5.15
CA SER A 368 11.20 -0.23 5.56
C SER A 368 11.92 -1.59 5.59
N LYS A 369 13.03 -1.72 4.86
CA LYS A 369 13.90 -2.89 4.93
C LYS A 369 14.62 -3.05 6.29
N TYR A 370 14.81 -1.95 7.02
CA TYR A 370 15.52 -1.90 8.30
C TYR A 370 14.56 -1.79 9.48
N ASP A 371 13.44 -1.08 9.30
CA ASP A 371 12.30 -1.12 10.21
C ASP A 371 11.01 -1.24 9.40
N ALA A 372 10.45 -2.45 9.35
CA ALA A 372 9.26 -2.76 8.54
C ALA A 372 8.05 -1.89 8.86
N LYS A 373 7.96 -1.34 10.08
CA LYS A 373 6.87 -0.45 10.50
C LYS A 373 6.83 0.84 9.71
N ILE A 374 7.96 1.28 9.15
CA ILE A 374 8.06 2.51 8.35
C ILE A 374 7.08 2.51 7.19
N TYR A 375 6.84 1.35 6.57
CA TYR A 375 5.89 1.29 5.45
C TYR A 375 4.48 1.69 5.90
N GLN A 376 3.94 1.02 6.93
CA GLN A 376 2.59 1.29 7.44
C GLN A 376 2.46 2.70 8.02
N LEU A 377 3.50 3.18 8.72
CA LEU A 377 3.58 4.56 9.22
C LEU A 377 3.39 5.60 8.12
N LEU A 378 4.12 5.43 7.01
CA LEU A 378 4.04 6.34 5.87
C LEU A 378 2.75 6.14 5.09
N ALA A 379 2.30 4.91 4.84
CA ALA A 379 1.09 4.64 4.08
C ALA A 379 -0.16 5.21 4.77
N GLU A 380 -0.30 5.05 6.08
CA GLU A 380 -1.43 5.60 6.85
C GLU A 380 -1.43 7.13 6.87
N MET A 381 -0.26 7.76 7.01
CA MET A 381 -0.15 9.23 6.92
C MET A 381 -0.76 9.76 5.61
N GLN A 382 -0.70 8.99 4.53
CA GLN A 382 -1.11 9.40 3.18
C GLN A 382 -2.60 9.15 2.91
N THR A 383 -3.21 8.30 3.73
CA THR A 383 -4.65 8.07 3.75
C THR A 383 -5.35 8.90 4.81
N ALA A 384 -4.62 9.54 5.75
CA ALA A 384 -5.19 10.42 6.77
C ALA A 384 -5.71 11.75 6.19
N GLU A 385 -6.96 12.11 6.50
CA GLU A 385 -7.68 13.26 5.93
C GLU A 385 -6.92 14.58 5.97
N ASN A 386 -6.39 14.92 7.16
CA ASN A 386 -5.72 16.18 7.36
C ASN A 386 -4.42 16.29 6.54
N TYR A 387 -3.87 15.15 6.08
CA TYR A 387 -2.74 15.12 5.17
C TYR A 387 -3.20 15.10 3.70
N TYR A 388 -4.09 14.18 3.31
CA TYR A 388 -4.39 13.98 1.89
C TYR A 388 -5.28 15.05 1.28
N THR A 389 -6.16 15.69 2.04
CA THR A 389 -7.06 16.73 1.51
C THR A 389 -6.30 17.91 0.90
N PRO A 390 -5.29 18.49 1.59
CA PRO A 390 -4.51 19.59 1.01
C PRO A 390 -3.51 19.15 -0.07
N LEU A 391 -3.13 17.87 -0.12
CA LEU A 391 -1.94 17.43 -0.86
C LEU A 391 -2.23 16.49 -2.03
N MET A 392 -3.22 15.60 -1.92
CA MET A 392 -3.53 14.53 -2.88
C MET A 392 -2.30 13.69 -3.31
N PRO A 393 -1.71 12.90 -2.39
CA PRO A 393 -0.52 12.07 -2.61
C PRO A 393 -0.52 11.21 -3.89
N GLU A 394 -1.68 10.66 -4.21
CA GLU A 394 -1.94 9.83 -5.39
C GLU A 394 -1.79 10.58 -6.72
N ASN A 395 -1.68 11.92 -6.68
CA ASN A 395 -1.39 12.75 -7.84
C ASN A 395 0.12 12.99 -8.04
N PHE A 396 0.97 12.47 -7.15
CA PHE A 396 2.43 12.50 -7.30
C PHE A 396 2.94 11.10 -7.70
N PRO A 397 3.45 10.90 -8.93
CA PRO A 397 3.85 9.57 -9.40
C PRO A 397 4.95 8.94 -8.55
N LEU A 398 5.88 9.75 -8.03
CA LEU A 398 6.97 9.27 -7.18
C LEU A 398 6.47 8.68 -5.86
N ALA A 399 5.45 9.30 -5.25
CA ALA A 399 4.81 8.80 -4.03
C ALA A 399 4.22 7.41 -4.25
N VAL A 400 3.41 7.27 -5.31
CA VAL A 400 2.76 6.00 -5.67
C VAL A 400 3.80 4.93 -6.01
N ALA A 401 4.88 5.29 -6.72
CA ALA A 401 5.95 4.35 -7.06
C ALA A 401 6.71 3.85 -5.82
N TYR A 402 6.97 4.70 -4.82
CA TYR A 402 7.56 4.26 -3.55
C TYR A 402 6.64 3.30 -2.80
N LEU A 403 5.35 3.60 -2.72
CA LEU A 403 4.38 2.73 -2.07
C LEU A 403 4.26 1.37 -2.80
N ALA A 404 4.26 1.35 -4.13
CA ALA A 404 4.28 0.13 -4.94
C ALA A 404 5.58 -0.67 -4.80
N TYR A 405 6.73 0.02 -4.66
CA TYR A 405 8.02 -0.65 -4.56
C TYR A 405 8.15 -1.43 -3.24
N TYR A 406 7.67 -0.84 -2.14
CA TYR A 406 7.85 -1.35 -0.77
C TYR A 406 6.62 -2.00 -0.14
N GLU A 407 5.48 -2.08 -0.84
CA GLU A 407 4.32 -2.84 -0.37
C GLU A 407 4.64 -4.32 -0.11
N ASN A 408 3.90 -4.92 0.82
CA ASN A 408 4.16 -6.26 1.32
C ASN A 408 2.87 -7.12 1.36
N LEU A 409 2.08 -7.04 2.43
CA LEU A 409 0.90 -7.91 2.62
C LEU A 409 -0.41 -7.15 2.42
N ILE A 410 -0.58 -6.04 3.15
CA ILE A 410 -1.79 -5.21 3.11
C ILE A 410 -1.43 -3.73 3.05
N VAL A 411 -2.29 -2.92 2.43
CA VAL A 411 -2.09 -1.48 2.24
C VAL A 411 -3.32 -0.70 2.68
N PRO A 412 -3.18 0.42 3.42
CA PRO A 412 -4.33 1.21 3.82
C PRO A 412 -4.95 1.89 2.60
N VAL A 413 -6.27 1.82 2.49
CA VAL A 413 -7.05 2.40 1.38
C VAL A 413 -8.03 3.45 1.86
N ASN A 414 -8.62 3.26 3.05
CA ASN A 414 -9.54 4.21 3.67
C ASN A 414 -9.20 4.35 5.16
N THR A 415 -9.25 5.58 5.68
CA THR A 415 -9.04 5.84 7.10
C THR A 415 -9.96 6.93 7.61
N GLU A 416 -10.54 6.71 8.79
CA GLU A 416 -11.34 7.70 9.52
C GLU A 416 -10.85 7.78 10.96
N HIS A 417 -10.55 8.98 11.44
CA HIS A 417 -9.99 9.20 12.78
C HIS A 417 -10.78 10.23 13.60
N GLY A 418 -11.97 10.62 13.14
CA GLY A 418 -12.88 11.52 13.85
C GLY A 418 -13.47 10.93 15.14
N TRP A 419 -13.40 9.61 15.30
CA TRP A 419 -13.82 8.91 16.52
C TRP A 419 -12.73 8.95 17.61
N GLY A 420 -13.16 9.12 18.86
CA GLY A 420 -12.27 9.16 20.03
C GLY A 420 -11.96 7.79 20.62
N ASP A 421 -10.95 7.74 21.47
CA ASP A 421 -10.54 6.55 22.24
C ASP A 421 -11.66 6.04 23.17
N GLY A 422 -12.53 6.94 23.62
CA GLY A 422 -13.74 6.62 24.35
C GLY A 422 -14.80 5.84 23.56
N SER A 423 -14.62 5.61 22.25
CA SER A 423 -15.59 4.86 21.43
C SER A 423 -15.86 3.48 22.02
N ASP A 424 -14.83 2.81 22.55
CA ASP A 424 -14.94 1.47 23.12
C ASP A 424 -15.60 0.48 22.14
N TRP A 425 -14.98 0.35 20.96
CA TRP A 425 -15.40 -0.58 19.92
C TRP A 425 -15.49 -2.00 20.48
N ARG A 426 -16.55 -2.73 20.13
CA ARG A 426 -16.83 -4.09 20.62
C ARG A 426 -17.01 -5.13 19.52
N GLY A 427 -17.15 -4.71 18.26
CA GLY A 427 -17.32 -5.63 17.15
C GLY A 427 -17.37 -4.90 15.82
N VAL A 428 -16.91 -5.61 14.79
CA VAL A 428 -17.13 -5.25 13.39
C VAL A 428 -17.42 -6.53 12.59
N ALA A 429 -18.30 -6.46 11.60
CA ALA A 429 -18.59 -7.57 10.70
C ALA A 429 -18.92 -7.05 9.30
N SER A 430 -18.60 -7.84 8.26
CA SER A 430 -18.97 -7.54 6.88
C SER A 430 -20.34 -8.14 6.56
N GLY A 431 -21.12 -7.45 5.73
CA GLY A 431 -22.39 -7.93 5.20
C GLY A 431 -22.95 -6.97 4.14
N ASN A 432 -23.89 -7.44 3.34
CA ASN A 432 -24.61 -6.63 2.35
C ASN A 432 -25.88 -6.07 2.99
N PHE A 433 -25.90 -4.76 3.28
CA PHE A 433 -26.98 -4.09 4.01
C PHE A 433 -27.85 -3.20 3.12
N ASP A 434 -27.45 -2.93 1.87
CA ASP A 434 -28.18 -2.07 0.93
C ASP A 434 -28.51 -2.70 -0.44
N GLU A 435 -28.26 -4.00 -0.59
CA GLU A 435 -28.60 -4.84 -1.76
C GLU A 435 -27.76 -4.56 -3.01
N ASP A 436 -26.59 -3.95 -2.87
CA ASP A 436 -25.66 -3.78 -3.98
C ASP A 436 -24.69 -4.99 -4.11
N SER A 437 -23.66 -4.88 -4.95
CA SER A 437 -22.69 -5.97 -5.17
C SER A 437 -21.47 -5.94 -4.25
N ALA A 438 -21.21 -4.80 -3.62
CA ALA A 438 -20.23 -4.66 -2.57
C ALA A 438 -20.84 -5.13 -1.25
N ASN A 439 -19.98 -5.50 -0.32
CA ASN A 439 -20.39 -5.54 1.07
C ASN A 439 -20.16 -4.15 1.68
N GLU A 440 -20.79 -3.98 2.83
CA GLU A 440 -20.54 -2.92 3.80
C GLU A 440 -20.05 -3.57 5.09
N PHE A 441 -19.81 -2.76 6.11
CA PHE A 441 -19.49 -3.27 7.44
C PHE A 441 -20.36 -2.64 8.51
N VAL A 442 -20.75 -3.45 9.49
CA VAL A 442 -21.46 -3.01 10.69
C VAL A 442 -20.47 -2.88 11.84
N VAL A 443 -20.58 -1.82 12.62
CA VAL A 443 -19.79 -1.58 13.83
C VAL A 443 -20.68 -1.54 15.06
N ILE A 444 -20.15 -1.95 16.21
CA ILE A 444 -20.81 -1.79 17.51
C ILE A 444 -19.85 -1.25 18.56
N ARG A 445 -20.35 -0.40 19.45
CA ARG A 445 -19.55 0.23 20.51
C ARG A 445 -20.31 0.41 21.81
N ASN A 446 -19.57 0.45 22.92
CA ASN A 446 -20.15 0.54 24.26
C ASN A 446 -20.31 1.97 24.78
N TYR A 447 -19.67 2.98 24.17
CA TYR A 447 -19.77 4.38 24.61
C TYR A 447 -21.23 4.82 24.81
N ASP A 448 -22.07 4.57 23.80
CA ASP A 448 -23.48 4.94 23.76
C ASP A 448 -24.39 3.78 23.31
N GLY A 449 -23.82 2.60 23.06
CA GLY A 449 -24.55 1.45 22.54
C GLY A 449 -24.97 1.61 21.08
N MET A 450 -24.22 2.38 20.29
CA MET A 450 -24.43 2.53 18.84
C MET A 450 -24.11 1.23 18.09
N ILE A 451 -25.03 0.89 17.19
CA ILE A 451 -24.84 -0.06 16.08
C ILE A 451 -25.06 0.73 14.80
N GLY A 452 -24.07 0.75 13.90
CA GLY A 452 -24.14 1.52 12.64
C GLY A 452 -23.50 0.75 11.49
N THR A 453 -23.98 0.98 10.26
CA THR A 453 -23.42 0.39 9.03
C THR A 453 -22.71 1.44 8.21
N MET A 454 -21.59 1.06 7.60
CA MET A 454 -20.71 1.95 6.86
C MET A 454 -20.15 1.28 5.60
N GLU A 455 -19.92 2.09 4.55
CA GLU A 455 -19.30 1.67 3.31
C GLU A 455 -18.10 2.58 2.96
N PRO A 456 -17.08 2.08 2.23
CA PRO A 456 -15.97 2.92 1.79
C PRO A 456 -16.38 3.97 0.74
N TYR A 457 -16.02 5.23 0.98
CA TYR A 457 -16.26 6.34 0.05
C TYR A 457 -15.06 7.28 -0.05
N GLY A 458 -14.44 7.30 -1.24
CA GLY A 458 -13.16 7.97 -1.44
C GLY A 458 -12.09 7.35 -0.55
N LYS A 459 -11.53 8.13 0.38
CA LYS A 459 -10.59 7.67 1.41
C LYS A 459 -11.20 7.60 2.82
N LYS A 460 -12.53 7.77 2.93
CA LYS A 460 -13.30 7.75 4.17
C LYS A 460 -14.36 6.66 4.15
N PHE A 461 -15.30 6.74 5.07
CA PHE A 461 -16.52 5.95 5.13
C PHE A 461 -17.73 6.86 5.26
N HIS A 462 -18.89 6.39 4.81
CA HIS A 462 -20.18 7.02 5.12
C HIS A 462 -21.18 5.98 5.61
N SER A 463 -22.18 6.46 6.33
CA SER A 463 -23.26 5.61 6.83
C SER A 463 -24.18 5.18 5.69
N VAL A 464 -24.53 3.90 5.70
CA VAL A 464 -25.44 3.27 4.74
C VAL A 464 -26.87 3.30 5.27
N THR A 465 -27.02 3.17 6.60
CA THR A 465 -28.30 3.21 7.30
C THR A 465 -28.29 4.20 8.46
N ASN A 466 -29.47 4.49 9.02
CA ASN A 466 -29.57 5.20 10.29
C ASN A 466 -29.14 4.29 11.44
N ASP A 467 -28.19 4.77 12.23
CA ASP A 467 -27.67 4.09 13.41
C ASP A 467 -28.77 3.75 14.43
N LYS A 468 -28.66 2.58 15.05
CA LYS A 468 -29.46 2.19 16.21
C LYS A 468 -28.68 2.49 17.49
N TYR A 469 -29.31 3.25 18.38
CA TYR A 469 -28.79 3.47 19.74
C TYR A 469 -29.62 2.68 20.76
N TYR A 470 -28.94 2.02 21.68
CA TYR A 470 -29.53 1.42 22.87
C TYR A 470 -29.32 2.36 24.07
N SER A 471 -28.24 2.15 24.82
CA SER A 471 -27.68 3.06 25.82
C SER A 471 -26.28 2.57 26.19
N GLY A 472 -25.45 3.42 26.80
CA GLY A 472 -24.12 3.03 27.31
C GLY A 472 -24.16 2.07 28.52
N GLN A 473 -25.33 1.57 28.94
CA GLN A 473 -25.45 0.53 29.98
C GLN A 473 -25.28 -0.88 29.41
N TYR A 474 -25.45 -1.04 28.10
CA TYR A 474 -25.20 -2.30 27.42
C TYR A 474 -23.70 -2.61 27.39
N ASN A 475 -23.37 -3.87 27.65
CA ASN A 475 -22.01 -4.38 27.60
C ASN A 475 -21.90 -5.34 26.42
N TRP A 476 -21.80 -4.76 25.22
CA TRP A 476 -21.67 -5.53 23.99
C TRP A 476 -20.33 -6.28 23.95
N ARG A 477 -20.34 -7.48 23.37
CA ARG A 477 -19.16 -8.36 23.31
C ARG A 477 -18.73 -8.75 21.91
N GLY A 478 -19.58 -8.56 20.90
CA GLY A 478 -19.24 -8.85 19.51
C GLY A 478 -20.44 -8.68 18.61
N ILE A 479 -20.19 -8.77 17.30
CA ILE A 479 -21.19 -8.65 16.25
C ILE A 479 -20.80 -9.61 15.12
N ALA A 480 -21.79 -10.15 14.43
CA ALA A 480 -21.62 -10.86 13.17
C ALA A 480 -22.76 -10.46 12.23
N ALA A 481 -22.56 -10.68 10.93
CA ALA A 481 -23.57 -10.42 9.92
C ALA A 481 -23.61 -11.56 8.91
N GLY A 482 -24.80 -11.84 8.39
CA GLY A 482 -25.06 -12.93 7.44
C GLY A 482 -26.53 -12.95 7.00
N ASP A 483 -26.81 -13.68 5.92
CA ASP A 483 -28.16 -13.84 5.34
C ASP A 483 -28.98 -14.88 6.13
N PHE A 484 -29.51 -14.46 7.28
CA PHE A 484 -30.30 -15.34 8.14
C PHE A 484 -31.71 -15.58 7.59
N PHE A 485 -32.20 -14.72 6.69
CA PHE A 485 -33.55 -14.79 6.16
C PHE A 485 -33.63 -15.47 4.78
N GLY A 486 -32.50 -15.70 4.12
CA GLY A 486 -32.38 -16.33 2.81
C GLY A 486 -32.86 -15.44 1.67
N ASP A 487 -32.75 -14.12 1.84
CA ASP A 487 -33.16 -13.13 0.86
C ASP A 487 -31.98 -12.37 0.22
N ASN A 488 -30.75 -12.83 0.47
CA ASN A 488 -29.46 -12.25 0.08
C ASN A 488 -29.16 -10.89 0.74
N LYS A 489 -29.90 -10.50 1.78
CA LYS A 489 -29.55 -9.36 2.62
C LYS A 489 -28.91 -9.85 3.89
N SER A 490 -27.92 -9.13 4.37
CA SER A 490 -27.30 -9.43 5.65
C SER A 490 -28.12 -8.84 6.78
N GLU A 491 -28.41 -9.68 7.76
CA GLU A 491 -28.86 -9.27 9.08
C GLU A 491 -27.70 -9.24 10.06
N ILE A 492 -27.96 -8.69 11.24
CA ILE A 492 -26.96 -8.45 12.28
C ILE A 492 -27.29 -9.31 13.49
N VAL A 493 -26.31 -10.04 14.01
CA VAL A 493 -26.39 -10.69 15.32
C VAL A 493 -25.38 -10.08 16.27
N THR A 494 -25.79 -9.75 17.49
CA THR A 494 -24.89 -9.21 18.52
C THR A 494 -25.18 -9.79 19.91
N LEU A 495 -24.16 -9.80 20.77
CA LEU A 495 -24.21 -10.37 22.11
C LEU A 495 -24.06 -9.29 23.17
N SER A 496 -24.99 -9.25 24.12
CA SER A 496 -24.89 -8.39 25.30
C SER A 496 -24.59 -9.21 26.54
N ASN A 497 -23.52 -8.86 27.25
CA ASN A 497 -23.18 -9.41 28.56
C ASN A 497 -23.63 -8.44 29.68
N HIS A 498 -24.90 -8.05 29.61
CA HIS A 498 -25.54 -7.15 30.55
C HIS A 498 -25.72 -7.82 31.93
N THR A 499 -25.72 -7.03 33.00
CA THR A 499 -25.86 -7.53 34.37
C THR A 499 -27.27 -8.00 34.70
N ASP A 500 -28.30 -7.35 34.14
CA ASP A 500 -29.69 -7.82 34.10
C ASP A 500 -29.86 -8.96 33.09
N PRO A 501 -30.27 -10.17 33.51
CA PRO A 501 -30.59 -11.28 32.61
C PRO A 501 -31.63 -10.94 31.55
N GLY A 502 -32.54 -10.01 31.82
CA GLY A 502 -33.53 -9.52 30.86
C GLY A 502 -32.95 -8.78 29.65
N ASN A 503 -31.67 -8.38 29.73
CA ASN A 503 -30.94 -7.75 28.63
C ASN A 503 -29.64 -8.49 28.28
N ASN A 504 -29.41 -9.67 28.85
CA ASN A 504 -28.23 -10.50 28.59
C ASN A 504 -28.60 -11.63 27.64
N GLY A 505 -27.91 -11.69 26.50
CA GLY A 505 -28.13 -12.73 25.49
C GLY A 505 -27.85 -12.25 24.07
N VAL A 506 -28.54 -12.92 23.13
CA VAL A 506 -28.39 -12.74 21.69
C VAL A 506 -29.47 -11.80 21.16
N TYR A 507 -29.09 -10.86 20.31
CA TYR A 507 -29.98 -9.94 19.62
C TYR A 507 -29.83 -10.13 18.11
N ILE A 508 -30.94 -10.21 17.39
CA ILE A 508 -30.97 -10.22 15.92
C ILE A 508 -31.64 -8.93 15.46
N LEU A 509 -30.93 -8.19 14.61
CA LEU A 509 -31.37 -6.95 14.00
C LEU A 509 -31.37 -7.09 12.49
N LYS A 510 -32.18 -6.27 11.83
CA LYS A 510 -32.32 -6.22 10.37
C LYS A 510 -32.45 -4.79 9.89
N ILE A 511 -32.32 -4.59 8.59
CA ILE A 511 -32.51 -3.28 7.96
C ILE A 511 -33.96 -3.15 7.48
N GLU A 512 -34.68 -2.14 7.97
CA GLU A 512 -36.03 -1.79 7.52
C GLU A 512 -36.15 -0.28 7.27
N ASN A 513 -36.54 0.11 6.04
CA ASN A 513 -36.70 1.51 5.64
C ASN A 513 -35.46 2.36 5.98
N ASN A 514 -34.26 1.86 5.68
CA ASN A 514 -32.96 2.46 5.99
C ASN A 514 -32.68 2.64 7.49
N ASN A 515 -33.34 1.88 8.37
CA ASN A 515 -33.04 1.87 9.81
C ASN A 515 -32.63 0.47 10.25
N ILE A 516 -31.65 0.41 11.14
CA ILE A 516 -31.35 -0.81 11.89
C ILE A 516 -32.44 -1.00 12.96
N VAL A 517 -33.16 -2.11 12.91
CA VAL A 517 -34.26 -2.42 13.85
C VAL A 517 -34.05 -3.77 14.54
N GLU A 518 -34.36 -3.85 15.84
CA GLU A 518 -34.37 -5.12 16.58
C GLU A 518 -35.52 -5.98 16.07
N HIS A 519 -35.21 -7.15 15.51
CA HIS A 519 -36.22 -8.11 15.05
C HIS A 519 -36.62 -9.05 16.17
N THR A 520 -35.64 -9.64 16.87
CA THR A 520 -35.88 -10.61 17.94
C THR A 520 -34.68 -10.73 18.86
N LYS A 521 -34.85 -11.42 20.00
CA LYS A 521 -33.78 -11.68 20.97
C LYS A 521 -33.98 -12.99 21.72
N SER A 522 -32.86 -13.59 22.13
CA SER A 522 -32.79 -14.75 23.02
C SER A 522 -32.04 -14.35 24.30
N ILE A 523 -32.81 -14.00 25.32
CA ILE A 523 -32.34 -13.40 26.60
C ILE A 523 -32.66 -14.30 27.79
N GLY A 524 -32.27 -13.87 29.00
CA GLY A 524 -32.44 -14.63 30.23
C GLY A 524 -31.18 -15.39 30.64
N TRP A 525 -30.04 -15.07 30.03
CA TRP A 525 -28.77 -15.69 30.32
C TRP A 525 -28.15 -15.13 31.61
N ASP A 526 -27.34 -15.95 32.27
CA ASP A 526 -26.67 -15.57 33.51
C ASP A 526 -25.70 -14.41 33.27
N ALA A 527 -25.63 -13.46 34.21
CA ALA A 527 -24.72 -12.30 34.16
C ALA A 527 -23.24 -12.70 34.02
N GLN A 528 -22.88 -13.92 34.40
CA GLN A 528 -21.56 -14.51 34.29
C GLN A 528 -21.32 -15.24 32.96
N SER A 529 -22.25 -15.20 32.00
CA SER A 529 -22.10 -15.87 30.69
C SER A 529 -20.74 -15.56 30.04
N ASP A 530 -20.22 -14.35 30.23
CA ASP A 530 -18.91 -13.92 29.75
C ASP A 530 -18.78 -14.19 28.24
N TRP A 531 -19.74 -13.63 27.50
CA TRP A 531 -19.77 -13.70 26.05
C TRP A 531 -18.47 -13.15 25.46
N VAL A 532 -17.96 -13.84 24.45
CA VAL A 532 -16.75 -13.46 23.72
C VAL A 532 -17.10 -12.75 22.42
N GLY A 533 -18.05 -13.31 21.67
CA GLY A 533 -18.43 -12.81 20.35
C GLY A 533 -19.32 -13.82 19.63
N ALA A 534 -19.80 -13.41 18.47
CA ALA A 534 -20.56 -14.24 17.55
C ALA A 534 -19.83 -14.29 16.21
N ALA A 535 -20.12 -15.33 15.43
CA ALA A 535 -19.70 -15.44 14.04
C ALA A 535 -20.85 -16.05 13.24
N ALA A 536 -21.00 -15.62 11.99
CA ALA A 536 -22.05 -16.05 11.09
C ALA A 536 -21.44 -16.72 9.87
N GLY A 537 -22.15 -17.67 9.28
CA GLY A 537 -21.67 -18.38 8.12
C GLY A 537 -22.51 -19.61 7.78
N ASN A 538 -22.11 -20.28 6.70
CA ASN A 538 -22.76 -21.49 6.22
C ASN A 538 -22.27 -22.73 7.01
N PHE A 539 -22.81 -22.90 8.21
CA PHE A 539 -22.46 -24.02 9.09
C PHE A 539 -23.35 -25.26 8.87
N ILE A 540 -24.66 -25.05 8.77
CA ILE A 540 -25.67 -26.09 8.61
C ILE A 540 -26.27 -25.96 7.20
N THR A 541 -26.42 -27.09 6.52
CA THR A 541 -26.97 -27.12 5.16
C THR A 541 -28.41 -26.57 5.14
N GLY A 542 -28.61 -25.44 4.48
CA GLY A 542 -29.94 -24.82 4.37
C GLY A 542 -30.05 -23.68 3.35
N GLY A 543 -28.93 -23.19 2.80
CA GLY A 543 -28.90 -22.07 1.87
C GLY A 543 -29.15 -20.70 2.50
N LYS A 544 -29.15 -20.63 3.84
CA LYS A 544 -29.15 -19.40 4.65
C LYS A 544 -27.98 -19.51 5.61
N ASP A 545 -27.53 -18.37 6.11
CA ASP A 545 -26.50 -18.36 7.14
C ASP A 545 -27.05 -18.80 8.50
N ASP A 546 -26.19 -19.45 9.27
CA ASP A 546 -26.37 -19.75 10.67
C ASP A 546 -25.47 -18.83 11.50
N PHE A 547 -25.54 -18.95 12.83
CA PHE A 547 -24.58 -18.26 13.67
C PHE A 547 -24.18 -19.07 14.89
N ILE A 548 -23.02 -18.73 15.42
CA ILE A 548 -22.52 -19.25 16.68
C ILE A 548 -22.41 -18.14 17.73
N ALA A 549 -22.51 -18.52 19.00
CA ALA A 549 -22.16 -17.66 20.13
C ALA A 549 -21.12 -18.36 21.00
N VAL A 550 -20.05 -17.64 21.34
CA VAL A 550 -18.93 -18.19 22.12
C VAL A 550 -18.90 -17.57 23.50
N ARG A 551 -18.69 -18.40 24.53
CA ARG A 551 -18.70 -17.95 25.93
C ARG A 551 -17.56 -18.51 26.76
N ASN A 552 -17.02 -17.68 27.65
CA ASN A 552 -15.90 -18.03 28.52
C ASN A 552 -16.31 -18.70 29.83
N LEU A 553 -17.58 -18.60 30.26
CA LEU A 553 -18.08 -19.24 31.49
C LEU A 553 -17.73 -20.73 31.55
N ASN A 554 -18.05 -21.46 30.46
CA ASN A 554 -17.83 -22.90 30.35
C ASN A 554 -16.91 -23.29 29.17
N LYS A 555 -16.32 -22.33 28.46
CA LYS A 555 -15.53 -22.55 27.22
C LYS A 555 -16.34 -23.30 26.16
N GLU A 556 -17.50 -22.75 25.83
CA GLU A 556 -18.46 -23.39 24.93
C GLU A 556 -18.70 -22.57 23.67
N VAL A 557 -19.02 -23.30 22.60
CA VAL A 557 -19.59 -22.78 21.35
C VAL A 557 -21.02 -23.27 21.25
N LEU A 558 -21.96 -22.34 21.20
CA LEU A 558 -23.37 -22.59 20.98
C LEU A 558 -23.68 -22.38 19.51
N VAL A 559 -24.23 -23.38 18.84
CA VAL A 559 -24.60 -23.31 17.42
C VAL A 559 -26.09 -23.05 17.32
N PHE A 560 -26.47 -21.99 16.62
CA PHE A 560 -27.86 -21.60 16.42
C PHE A 560 -28.21 -21.66 14.93
N ASN A 561 -29.43 -22.11 14.65
CA ASN A 561 -30.08 -21.82 13.39
C ASN A 561 -31.13 -20.71 13.59
N PHE A 562 -31.52 -20.07 12.51
CA PHE A 562 -32.57 -19.06 12.53
C PHE A 562 -33.73 -19.42 11.61
N ASN A 563 -34.94 -19.49 12.17
CA ASN A 563 -36.14 -19.90 11.43
C ASN A 563 -36.97 -18.74 10.87
N GLY A 564 -36.43 -17.51 10.85
CA GLY A 564 -37.14 -16.29 10.45
C GLY A 564 -37.83 -15.55 11.61
N THR A 565 -38.03 -16.20 12.77
CA THR A 565 -38.74 -15.59 13.91
C THR A 565 -37.90 -15.56 15.18
N THR A 566 -37.21 -16.67 15.50
CA THR A 566 -36.45 -16.81 16.75
C THR A 566 -35.21 -17.67 16.53
N PRO A 567 -34.07 -17.36 17.19
CA PRO A 567 -32.93 -18.28 17.24
C PRO A 567 -33.33 -19.63 17.84
N GLN A 568 -32.88 -20.74 17.25
CA GLN A 568 -32.98 -22.07 17.88
C GLN A 568 -31.60 -22.61 18.16
N LEU A 569 -31.36 -23.00 19.40
CA LEU A 569 -30.13 -23.68 19.78
C LEU A 569 -30.14 -25.09 19.20
N VAL A 570 -29.20 -25.37 18.29
CA VAL A 570 -29.01 -26.67 17.65
C VAL A 570 -28.13 -27.56 18.52
N HIS A 571 -27.00 -27.03 18.99
CA HIS A 571 -26.05 -27.78 19.79
C HIS A 571 -25.23 -26.88 20.73
N THR A 572 -24.79 -27.45 21.85
CA THR A 572 -23.83 -26.83 22.77
C THR A 572 -22.55 -27.66 22.81
N ASN A 573 -21.42 -27.07 22.41
CA ASN A 573 -20.14 -27.74 22.30
C ASN A 573 -19.18 -27.27 23.38
N ALA A 574 -18.72 -28.18 24.25
CA ALA A 574 -17.63 -27.90 25.18
C ALA A 574 -16.27 -28.13 24.52
N LEU A 575 -15.40 -27.10 24.53
CA LEU A 575 -14.11 -27.14 23.81
C LEU A 575 -12.98 -27.85 24.57
N ASN A 576 -13.22 -28.26 25.82
CA ASN A 576 -12.21 -28.87 26.71
C ASN A 576 -10.91 -28.07 26.84
N LEU A 577 -11.00 -26.74 26.76
CA LEU A 577 -9.86 -25.84 27.02
C LEU A 577 -9.54 -25.78 28.53
N PRO A 578 -8.28 -25.48 28.92
CA PRO A 578 -7.92 -25.33 30.32
C PRO A 578 -8.78 -24.29 31.04
N SER A 579 -9.08 -24.51 32.32
CA SER A 579 -9.93 -23.60 33.11
C SER A 579 -9.35 -22.19 33.26
N ASN A 580 -8.03 -22.05 33.20
CA ASN A 580 -7.32 -20.78 33.26
C ASN A 580 -7.06 -20.13 31.89
N SER A 581 -7.57 -20.70 30.80
CA SER A 581 -7.50 -20.06 29.48
C SER A 581 -8.67 -19.09 29.27
N LYS A 582 -8.54 -18.22 28.28
CA LYS A 582 -9.59 -17.29 27.85
C LYS A 582 -9.68 -17.29 26.34
N ILE A 583 -10.88 -17.51 25.81
CA ILE A 583 -11.16 -17.28 24.40
C ILE A 583 -11.33 -15.77 24.22
N THR A 584 -10.63 -15.18 23.27
CA THR A 584 -10.55 -13.71 23.14
C THR A 584 -11.18 -13.17 21.86
N ALA A 585 -11.26 -13.99 20.81
CA ALA A 585 -11.91 -13.63 19.56
C ALA A 585 -12.46 -14.88 18.85
N VAL A 586 -13.46 -14.64 17.98
CA VAL A 586 -14.09 -15.64 17.12
C VAL A 586 -14.36 -15.04 15.75
N ALA A 587 -14.14 -15.82 14.69
CA ALA A 587 -14.52 -15.51 13.32
C ALA A 587 -14.81 -16.82 12.56
N SER A 588 -15.40 -16.72 11.38
CA SER A 588 -15.67 -17.85 10.49
C SER A 588 -15.40 -17.49 9.04
N GLY A 589 -15.19 -18.52 8.23
CA GLY A 589 -15.05 -18.44 6.78
C GLY A 589 -14.67 -19.79 6.18
N ASN A 590 -14.65 -19.85 4.87
CA ASN A 590 -14.42 -21.05 4.06
C ASN A 590 -12.90 -21.30 3.91
N LEU A 591 -12.24 -21.77 4.97
CA LEU A 591 -10.78 -21.86 5.05
C LEU A 591 -10.18 -22.92 4.13
N ASP A 592 -10.95 -23.97 3.82
CA ASP A 592 -10.51 -25.06 2.94
C ASP A 592 -11.01 -24.92 1.49
N GLY A 593 -11.83 -23.91 1.22
CA GLY A 593 -12.42 -23.65 -0.10
C GLY A 593 -13.58 -24.59 -0.46
N VAL A 594 -14.11 -25.36 0.48
CA VAL A 594 -15.16 -26.38 0.27
C VAL A 594 -16.48 -26.03 0.98
N GLY A 595 -17.06 -24.90 0.61
CA GLY A 595 -18.51 -24.63 0.65
C GLY A 595 -19.17 -24.48 2.01
N LYS A 596 -18.62 -25.04 3.09
CA LYS A 596 -19.02 -24.80 4.47
C LYS A 596 -17.94 -23.97 5.17
N ASP A 597 -18.36 -23.20 6.15
CA ASP A 597 -17.44 -22.36 6.90
C ASP A 597 -16.88 -23.08 8.13
N GLU A 598 -15.59 -22.88 8.36
CA GLU A 598 -14.92 -23.23 9.60
C GLU A 598 -15.00 -22.09 10.62
N ILE A 599 -14.84 -22.42 11.90
CA ILE A 599 -14.67 -21.43 12.97
C ILE A 599 -13.20 -21.32 13.34
N VAL A 600 -12.73 -20.10 13.55
CA VAL A 600 -11.45 -19.80 14.15
C VAL A 600 -11.65 -19.16 15.52
N LEU A 601 -10.90 -19.64 16.52
CA LEU A 601 -10.85 -19.07 17.87
C LEU A 601 -9.43 -18.67 18.24
N LEU A 602 -9.29 -17.50 18.86
CA LEU A 602 -8.07 -17.11 19.56
C LEU A 602 -8.19 -17.43 21.05
N VAL A 603 -7.16 -18.06 21.60
CA VAL A 603 -7.11 -18.49 22.99
C VAL A 603 -5.85 -17.99 23.66
N ASP A 604 -6.03 -17.16 24.69
CA ASP A 604 -4.99 -16.77 25.64
C ASP A 604 -4.88 -17.84 26.74
N ALA A 605 -3.69 -18.38 26.96
CA ALA A 605 -3.43 -19.33 28.04
C ALA A 605 -2.04 -19.12 28.66
N GLN A 606 -1.90 -19.45 29.94
CA GLN A 606 -0.59 -19.47 30.60
C GLN A 606 0.30 -20.61 30.08
N ASP A 607 -0.31 -21.77 29.81
CA ASP A 607 0.38 -22.90 29.21
C ASP A 607 0.52 -22.66 27.70
N PRO A 608 1.76 -22.55 27.18
CA PRO A 608 2.00 -22.32 25.77
C PRO A 608 1.36 -23.38 24.87
N ALA A 609 1.23 -24.63 25.34
CA ALA A 609 0.62 -25.71 24.56
C ALA A 609 -0.82 -25.37 24.12
N TYR A 610 -1.49 -24.47 24.85
CA TYR A 610 -2.85 -24.04 24.59
C TYR A 610 -2.99 -22.60 24.09
N ASN A 611 -1.95 -21.78 24.20
CA ASN A 611 -2.02 -20.38 23.80
C ASN A 611 -1.83 -20.26 22.28
N GLY A 612 -2.80 -19.73 21.55
CA GLY A 612 -2.73 -19.63 20.09
C GLY A 612 -4.07 -19.67 19.36
N ILE A 613 -4.00 -20.14 18.11
CA ILE A 613 -5.10 -20.18 17.13
C ILE A 613 -5.67 -21.59 17.07
N TYR A 614 -7.00 -21.71 17.05
CA TYR A 614 -7.70 -22.98 16.94
C TYR A 614 -8.72 -22.93 15.82
N VAL A 615 -8.79 -23.99 15.02
CA VAL A 615 -9.75 -24.10 13.91
C VAL A 615 -10.63 -25.31 14.10
N TYR A 616 -11.92 -25.13 13.90
CA TYR A 616 -12.93 -26.15 14.05
C TYR A 616 -13.83 -26.21 12.82
N ASN A 617 -14.26 -27.42 12.46
CA ASN A 617 -15.34 -27.66 11.51
C ASN A 617 -16.66 -27.87 12.28
N ILE A 618 -17.79 -27.58 11.65
CA ILE A 618 -19.14 -27.84 12.17
C ILE A 618 -19.91 -28.76 11.21
N ASP A 619 -20.51 -29.82 11.75
CA ASP A 619 -21.43 -30.66 10.98
C ASP A 619 -22.87 -30.12 10.97
N ASP A 620 -23.76 -30.73 10.18
CA ASP A 620 -25.18 -30.32 10.08
C ASP A 620 -25.96 -30.49 11.39
N ASN A 621 -25.43 -31.23 12.38
CA ASN A 621 -26.03 -31.36 13.70
C ASN A 621 -25.49 -30.32 14.69
N GLY A 622 -24.66 -29.38 14.22
CA GLY A 622 -24.02 -28.36 15.04
C GLY A 622 -22.86 -28.89 15.88
N ILE A 623 -22.34 -30.09 15.61
CA ILE A 623 -21.22 -30.67 16.36
C ILE A 623 -19.90 -30.05 15.86
N VAL A 624 -19.16 -29.46 16.78
CA VAL A 624 -17.90 -28.76 16.51
C VAL A 624 -16.72 -29.71 16.73
N THR A 625 -15.90 -29.89 15.70
CA THR A 625 -14.71 -30.76 15.72
C THR A 625 -13.45 -29.97 15.42
N LYS A 626 -12.45 -30.04 16.30
CA LYS A 626 -11.15 -29.37 16.06
C LYS A 626 -10.42 -30.03 14.90
N ILE A 627 -10.01 -29.24 13.91
CA ILE A 627 -9.31 -29.73 12.72
C ILE A 627 -7.87 -29.24 12.63
N ALA A 628 -7.54 -28.06 13.16
CA ALA A 628 -6.18 -27.53 13.17
C ALA A 628 -5.94 -26.61 14.37
N GLN A 629 -4.67 -26.35 14.66
CA GLN A 629 -4.27 -25.35 15.66
C GLN A 629 -2.84 -24.85 15.39
N SER A 630 -2.54 -23.63 15.85
CA SER A 630 -1.19 -23.05 15.91
C SER A 630 -0.96 -22.53 17.33
N THR A 631 -0.28 -23.34 18.16
CA THR A 631 -0.02 -23.06 19.58
C THR A 631 1.48 -23.04 19.89
N ASN A 632 1.85 -23.13 21.17
CA ASN A 632 3.21 -22.95 21.71
C ASN A 632 3.68 -21.50 21.78
N TRP A 633 2.73 -20.58 21.90
CA TRP A 633 3.00 -19.16 22.09
C TRP A 633 3.14 -18.82 23.58
N GLY A 634 4.13 -18.00 23.94
CA GLY A 634 4.33 -17.59 25.33
C GLY A 634 3.16 -16.75 25.85
N SER A 635 2.91 -16.76 27.16
CA SER A 635 1.76 -16.08 27.79
C SER A 635 1.66 -14.57 27.55
N GLY A 636 2.73 -13.93 27.08
CA GLY A 636 2.74 -12.53 26.65
C GLY A 636 2.15 -12.28 25.25
N SER A 637 1.70 -13.33 24.56
CA SER A 637 1.18 -13.24 23.18
C SER A 637 -0.24 -12.67 23.07
N GLU A 638 -0.87 -12.28 24.19
CA GLU A 638 -2.17 -11.59 24.33
C GLU A 638 -2.89 -11.32 23.00
N TRP A 639 -3.69 -12.28 22.55
CA TRP A 639 -4.38 -12.29 21.26
C TRP A 639 -5.62 -11.41 21.28
N ARG A 640 -5.80 -10.52 20.31
CA ARG A 640 -6.91 -9.54 20.32
C ARG A 640 -7.70 -9.46 19.03
N GLY A 641 -7.06 -9.24 17.88
CA GLY A 641 -7.77 -9.18 16.62
C GLY A 641 -7.69 -10.48 15.84
N LEU A 642 -8.82 -10.84 15.24
CA LEU A 642 -9.03 -11.97 14.37
C LEU A 642 -9.95 -11.53 13.22
N ALA A 643 -9.59 -11.85 11.99
CA ALA A 643 -10.50 -11.82 10.85
C ALA A 643 -10.21 -13.03 9.96
N VAL A 644 -11.22 -13.44 9.19
CA VAL A 644 -11.13 -14.52 8.21
C VAL A 644 -11.75 -14.01 6.91
N GLY A 645 -11.06 -14.18 5.80
CA GLY A 645 -11.53 -13.80 4.47
C GLY A 645 -10.51 -14.08 3.37
N ASN A 646 -10.93 -14.00 2.12
CA ASN A 646 -10.17 -14.37 0.92
C ASN A 646 -9.14 -13.27 0.56
N LEU A 647 -8.11 -13.12 1.38
CA LEU A 647 -7.11 -12.05 1.24
C LEU A 647 -6.29 -12.17 -0.04
N ASP A 648 -6.05 -13.37 -0.55
CA ASP A 648 -5.25 -13.56 -1.77
C ASP A 648 -6.07 -13.73 -3.06
N GLY A 649 -7.40 -13.83 -2.96
CA GLY A 649 -8.33 -13.93 -4.08
C GLY A 649 -8.43 -15.32 -4.71
N ASN A 650 -7.90 -16.37 -4.06
CA ASN A 650 -7.91 -17.75 -4.57
C ASN A 650 -9.25 -18.48 -4.33
N GLY A 651 -10.11 -17.96 -3.44
CA GLY A 651 -11.44 -18.48 -3.13
C GLY A 651 -11.54 -19.35 -1.87
N ALA A 652 -10.42 -19.69 -1.24
CA ALA A 652 -10.35 -20.15 0.13
C ALA A 652 -9.94 -18.97 1.02
N ASP A 653 -10.45 -18.96 2.25
CA ASP A 653 -10.22 -17.85 3.17
C ASP A 653 -8.92 -18.02 3.96
N GLU A 654 -8.24 -16.90 4.17
CA GLU A 654 -7.10 -16.79 5.07
C GLU A 654 -7.52 -16.30 6.46
N ILE A 655 -6.78 -16.72 7.47
CA ILE A 655 -6.90 -16.22 8.84
C ILE A 655 -5.89 -15.10 9.04
N ILE A 656 -6.32 -13.91 9.42
CA ILE A 656 -5.42 -12.84 9.88
C ILE A 656 -5.61 -12.55 11.36
N VAL A 657 -4.49 -12.53 12.08
CA VAL A 657 -4.47 -12.40 13.54
C VAL A 657 -3.48 -11.35 13.99
N HIS A 658 -3.73 -10.73 15.13
CA HIS A 658 -2.75 -9.88 15.80
C HIS A 658 -2.68 -10.10 17.30
N ARG A 659 -1.55 -9.68 17.85
CA ARG A 659 -1.24 -9.68 19.29
C ARG A 659 -0.91 -8.27 19.78
N ASN A 660 -1.06 -8.03 21.07
CA ASN A 660 -0.79 -6.72 21.65
C ASN A 660 0.70 -6.39 21.85
N TYR A 661 1.61 -7.36 21.73
CA TYR A 661 3.00 -7.17 22.19
C TYR A 661 3.99 -6.72 21.10
N ASP A 662 3.74 -7.03 19.82
CA ASP A 662 4.73 -6.89 18.73
C ASP A 662 4.30 -5.98 17.59
N GLY A 663 3.00 -5.70 17.46
CA GLY A 663 2.46 -4.96 16.32
C GLY A 663 2.46 -5.76 15.03
N GLU A 664 2.48 -7.09 15.09
CA GLU A 664 2.45 -7.95 13.91
C GLU A 664 1.03 -8.38 13.57
N TYR A 665 0.67 -8.23 12.29
CA TYR A 665 -0.50 -8.87 11.68
C TYR A 665 -0.01 -10.06 10.88
N VAL A 666 -0.45 -11.26 11.23
CA VAL A 666 0.05 -12.50 10.63
C VAL A 666 -1.09 -13.20 9.90
N ALA A 667 -0.87 -13.51 8.62
CA ALA A 667 -1.79 -14.29 7.81
C ALA A 667 -1.44 -15.78 7.84
N TYR A 668 -2.47 -16.63 7.88
CA TYR A 668 -2.37 -18.09 7.85
C TYR A 668 -3.34 -18.68 6.83
N THR A 669 -2.91 -19.75 6.16
CA THR A 669 -3.78 -20.63 5.35
C THR A 669 -3.98 -21.95 6.07
N LEU A 670 -5.13 -22.58 5.83
CA LEU A 670 -5.38 -23.96 6.23
C LEU A 670 -4.96 -24.91 5.10
N SER A 671 -4.16 -25.93 5.44
CA SER A 671 -3.76 -26.98 4.49
C SER A 671 -4.01 -28.33 5.15
N GLY A 672 -5.20 -28.90 4.92
CA GLY A 672 -5.66 -30.08 5.64
C GLY A 672 -5.86 -29.78 7.12
N ASN A 673 -4.96 -30.27 7.97
CA ASN A 673 -5.00 -30.07 9.42
C ASN A 673 -3.86 -29.19 9.97
N ILE A 674 -3.18 -28.45 9.09
CA ILE A 674 -2.02 -27.62 9.42
C ILE A 674 -2.32 -26.16 9.06
N LEU A 675 -1.97 -25.24 9.96
CA LEU A 675 -1.94 -23.81 9.69
C LEU A 675 -0.54 -23.38 9.24
N ASN A 676 -0.44 -22.78 8.05
CA ASN A 676 0.81 -22.27 7.51
C ASN A 676 0.78 -20.75 7.47
N SER A 677 1.76 -20.09 8.06
CA SER A 677 1.89 -18.63 7.92
C SER A 677 2.26 -18.28 6.48
N THR A 678 1.50 -17.36 5.87
CA THR A 678 1.67 -16.92 4.48
C THR A 678 2.26 -15.52 4.36
N GLY A 679 2.21 -14.72 5.43
CA GLY A 679 2.79 -13.38 5.46
C GLY A 679 2.69 -12.72 6.84
N VAL A 680 3.49 -11.67 7.02
CA VAL A 680 3.47 -10.79 8.20
C VAL A 680 3.52 -9.35 7.74
N GLU A 681 2.64 -8.52 8.29
CA GLU A 681 2.72 -7.06 8.23
C GLU A 681 3.09 -6.49 9.59
N ARG A 682 3.86 -5.39 9.63
CA ARG A 682 4.36 -4.82 10.89
C ARG A 682 3.95 -3.36 11.07
N PHE A 683 3.45 -3.07 12.26
CA PHE A 683 2.96 -1.76 12.67
C PHE A 683 3.66 -1.33 13.97
N PRO A 684 3.72 -0.02 14.28
CA PRO A 684 3.90 0.44 15.65
C PRO A 684 2.84 -0.18 16.56
N ILE A 685 3.26 -0.71 17.71
CA ILE A 685 2.40 -1.43 18.67
C ILE A 685 1.13 -0.64 19.04
N LEU A 686 1.24 0.68 19.20
CA LEU A 686 0.11 1.53 19.55
C LEU A 686 -0.97 1.62 18.45
N GLN A 687 -0.64 1.30 17.19
CA GLN A 687 -1.62 1.26 16.10
C GLN A 687 -2.45 -0.02 16.09
N THR A 688 -1.92 -1.08 16.70
CA THR A 688 -2.53 -2.42 16.68
C THR A 688 -3.18 -2.80 18.00
N GLN A 689 -2.89 -2.09 19.08
CA GLN A 689 -3.31 -2.48 20.42
C GLN A 689 -4.83 -2.59 20.55
N ASP A 690 -5.31 -3.75 21.00
CA ASP A 690 -6.73 -4.09 21.21
C ASP A 690 -7.61 -3.86 19.97
N ASN A 691 -7.05 -4.04 18.77
CA ASN A 691 -7.79 -3.87 17.54
C ASN A 691 -8.83 -4.98 17.34
N ILE A 692 -9.97 -4.61 16.77
CA ILE A 692 -11.03 -5.53 16.37
C ILE A 692 -11.11 -5.50 14.85
N MET A 693 -11.28 -6.66 14.22
CA MET A 693 -11.14 -6.78 12.77
C MET A 693 -12.27 -7.60 12.15
N CYS A 694 -12.57 -7.33 10.89
CA CYS A 694 -13.30 -8.25 10.02
C CYS A 694 -12.74 -8.15 8.59
N SER A 695 -13.03 -9.16 7.79
CA SER A 695 -12.76 -9.14 6.36
C SER A 695 -14.06 -9.23 5.58
N GLY A 696 -14.02 -8.74 4.33
CA GLY A 696 -15.13 -8.85 3.39
C GLY A 696 -14.81 -8.17 2.07
N ASN A 697 -15.61 -8.45 1.06
CA ASN A 697 -15.46 -7.88 -0.28
C ASN A 697 -16.13 -6.50 -0.36
N PHE A 698 -15.39 -5.43 -0.08
CA PHE A 698 -15.89 -4.05 -0.17
C PHE A 698 -15.53 -3.39 -1.52
N ASP A 699 -14.58 -3.94 -2.30
CA ASP A 699 -14.34 -3.60 -3.72
C ASP A 699 -14.75 -4.77 -4.64
N PRO A 700 -15.98 -4.81 -5.18
CA PRO A 700 -16.46 -5.92 -6.01
C PRO A 700 -15.74 -6.03 -7.37
N SER A 701 -14.87 -5.06 -7.72
CA SER A 701 -13.99 -5.18 -8.87
C SER A 701 -12.76 -6.07 -8.61
N SER A 702 -12.56 -6.46 -7.35
CA SER A 702 -11.56 -7.38 -6.83
C SER A 702 -12.19 -8.73 -6.49
N LYS A 703 -11.38 -9.79 -6.47
CA LYS A 703 -11.75 -11.07 -5.84
C LYS A 703 -11.24 -11.17 -4.40
N ASN A 704 -10.34 -10.28 -4.03
CA ASN A 704 -9.77 -10.25 -2.69
C ASN A 704 -10.77 -9.62 -1.74
N ASP A 705 -10.78 -10.11 -0.52
CA ASP A 705 -11.41 -9.41 0.59
C ASP A 705 -10.45 -8.35 1.15
N GLU A 706 -11.03 -7.23 1.54
CA GLU A 706 -10.37 -6.19 2.31
C GLU A 706 -10.49 -6.46 3.81
N LEU A 707 -9.60 -5.85 4.60
CA LEU A 707 -9.57 -5.95 6.06
C LEU A 707 -10.00 -4.63 6.68
N VAL A 708 -11.07 -4.63 7.46
CA VAL A 708 -11.44 -3.49 8.32
C VAL A 708 -10.88 -3.70 9.71
N THR A 709 -10.33 -2.64 10.29
CA THR A 709 -9.76 -2.62 11.63
C THR A 709 -10.31 -1.44 12.41
N LEU A 710 -10.98 -1.73 13.52
CA LEU A 710 -11.38 -0.76 14.53
C LEU A 710 -10.29 -0.66 15.60
N ARG A 711 -9.71 0.52 15.75
CA ARG A 711 -8.58 0.78 16.64
C ARG A 711 -9.05 1.25 18.00
N LYS A 712 -8.29 0.89 19.04
CA LYS A 712 -8.51 1.37 20.42
C LYS A 712 -8.52 2.89 20.53
N ASP A 713 -7.73 3.58 19.70
CA ASP A 713 -7.73 5.04 19.70
C ASP A 713 -9.01 5.65 19.09
N GLY A 714 -9.91 4.84 18.55
CA GLY A 714 -11.14 5.26 17.87
C GLY A 714 -11.09 5.13 16.36
N GLY A 715 -9.89 5.13 15.75
CA GLY A 715 -9.75 5.10 14.30
C GLY A 715 -10.36 3.86 13.63
N ILE A 716 -10.87 4.04 12.42
CA ILE A 716 -11.32 2.98 11.51
C ILE A 716 -10.36 2.98 10.33
N VAL A 717 -9.75 1.84 10.04
CA VAL A 717 -8.81 1.68 8.93
C VAL A 717 -9.24 0.49 8.09
N MET A 718 -9.36 0.69 6.79
CA MET A 718 -9.57 -0.39 5.82
C MET A 718 -8.28 -0.61 5.04
N PHE A 719 -7.92 -1.88 4.86
CA PHE A 719 -6.78 -2.30 4.08
C PHE A 719 -7.20 -3.16 2.90
N SER A 720 -6.60 -2.92 1.74
CA SER A 720 -6.63 -3.85 0.61
C SER A 720 -5.45 -4.81 0.71
N ALA A 721 -5.59 -6.00 0.11
CA ALA A 721 -4.46 -6.84 -0.20
C ALA A 721 -3.45 -6.06 -1.06
N ALA A 722 -2.15 -6.19 -0.78
CA ALA A 722 -1.10 -5.59 -1.61
C ALA A 722 -1.09 -6.21 -3.02
N LYS A 723 -1.49 -7.48 -3.14
CA LYS A 723 -1.65 -8.20 -4.41
C LYS A 723 -3.12 -8.43 -4.69
N VAL A 724 -3.66 -7.68 -5.64
CA VAL A 724 -5.06 -7.70 -6.04
C VAL A 724 -5.27 -8.54 -7.29
N ILE A 725 -6.22 -9.47 -7.21
CA ILE A 725 -6.76 -10.25 -8.31
C ILE A 725 -8.07 -9.58 -8.74
N ARG A 726 -8.05 -8.89 -9.89
CA ARG A 726 -9.27 -8.28 -10.43
C ARG A 726 -10.29 -9.38 -10.76
N ALA A 727 -11.54 -9.12 -10.40
CA ALA A 727 -12.65 -9.87 -10.95
C ALA A 727 -12.59 -9.74 -12.48
N ASN A 728 -12.78 -10.84 -13.20
CA ASN A 728 -12.86 -10.77 -14.66
C ASN A 728 -14.05 -9.87 -14.98
N SER A 729 -13.79 -8.62 -15.38
CA SER A 729 -14.83 -7.85 -16.04
C SER A 729 -15.25 -8.69 -17.24
N THR A 730 -16.51 -9.10 -17.28
CA THR A 730 -17.18 -9.18 -18.56
C THR A 730 -17.05 -7.79 -19.13
N THR A 731 -15.99 -7.58 -19.91
CA THR A 731 -15.76 -6.35 -20.64
C THR A 731 -17.08 -6.03 -21.33
N ASN A 732 -17.70 -4.94 -20.88
CA ASN A 732 -18.44 -4.02 -21.72
C ASN A 732 -17.48 -3.61 -22.83
N ASN A 733 -17.25 -4.52 -23.78
CA ASN A 733 -16.88 -4.12 -25.12
C ASN A 733 -18.00 -3.19 -25.54
N ASN A 734 -17.64 -1.94 -25.82
CA ASN A 734 -18.41 -1.04 -26.66
C ASN A 734 -19.01 -1.82 -27.83
N LYS A 735 -20.22 -2.34 -27.66
CA LYS A 735 -21.18 -2.39 -28.74
C LYS A 735 -21.84 -1.05 -28.67
N GLN A 736 -21.66 -0.28 -29.73
CA GLN A 736 -22.71 0.63 -30.17
C GLN A 736 -24.05 0.00 -29.81
N SER A 737 -24.87 0.75 -29.08
CA SER A 737 -26.31 0.57 -29.07
C SER A 737 -26.76 0.21 -30.49
N ASP A 738 -27.07 -1.06 -30.72
CA ASP A 738 -27.95 -1.46 -31.79
C ASP A 738 -29.35 -1.20 -31.25
N PRO A 739 -30.09 -0.18 -31.74
CA PRO A 739 -31.36 0.22 -31.15
C PRO A 739 -32.51 -0.74 -31.50
N CYS A 740 -32.25 -2.01 -31.83
CA CYS A 740 -33.28 -2.93 -32.34
C CYS A 740 -33.24 -4.35 -31.74
N GLN A 741 -32.87 -4.54 -30.46
CA GLN A 741 -33.00 -5.84 -29.79
C GLN A 741 -33.98 -5.90 -28.61
N ASN A 742 -35.03 -5.09 -28.67
CA ASN A 742 -36.29 -5.43 -28.00
C ASN A 742 -37.35 -5.60 -29.09
N GLU A 743 -37.55 -6.84 -29.55
CA GLU A 743 -38.79 -7.36 -30.16
C GLU A 743 -38.53 -8.69 -30.91
N LEU A 744 -38.36 -9.81 -30.19
CA LEU A 744 -38.65 -11.13 -30.76
C LEU A 744 -39.13 -12.09 -29.65
N PRO A 745 -40.39 -12.56 -29.69
CA PRO A 745 -40.93 -13.51 -28.71
C PRO A 745 -40.30 -14.91 -28.80
N GLU A 746 -40.26 -15.62 -27.67
CA GLU A 746 -39.69 -16.97 -27.43
C GLU A 746 -40.19 -18.10 -28.36
N VAL A 747 -41.17 -17.84 -29.22
CA VAL A 747 -41.80 -18.86 -30.08
C VAL A 747 -40.89 -19.34 -31.22
N LEU A 748 -39.84 -18.58 -31.58
CA LEU A 748 -38.96 -18.91 -32.70
C LEU A 748 -37.90 -20.00 -32.40
N PHE A 749 -37.64 -20.31 -31.12
CA PHE A 749 -36.65 -21.34 -30.73
C PHE A 749 -37.19 -22.78 -30.77
N SER A 750 -38.48 -22.97 -31.08
CA SER A 750 -39.11 -24.29 -31.16
C SER A 750 -38.88 -25.03 -32.50
N PHE A 751 -38.31 -24.39 -33.52
CA PHE A 751 -38.18 -24.97 -34.87
C PHE A 751 -36.80 -25.55 -35.23
N LEU A 752 -35.82 -25.54 -34.32
CA LEU A 752 -34.44 -26.01 -34.63
C LEU A 752 -34.02 -27.31 -33.92
N LYS A 753 -34.97 -28.11 -33.43
CA LYS A 753 -34.72 -29.49 -32.99
C LYS A 753 -35.51 -30.50 -33.82
N SER A 754 -34.91 -30.98 -34.90
CA SER A 754 -34.72 -32.42 -35.20
C SER A 754 -34.53 -32.65 -36.70
N ALA A 755 -33.41 -33.27 -37.06
CA ALA A 755 -33.37 -34.40 -38.00
C ALA A 755 -31.90 -34.83 -38.16
N SER A 756 -31.59 -35.99 -37.59
CA SER A 756 -30.40 -36.77 -37.93
C SER A 756 -30.43 -37.16 -39.40
N PHE A 757 -29.34 -36.99 -40.15
CA PHE A 757 -29.11 -37.82 -41.33
C PHE A 757 -27.64 -38.19 -41.52
N LYS A 758 -27.46 -39.49 -41.80
CA LYS A 758 -26.20 -40.20 -41.98
C LYS A 758 -25.59 -39.94 -43.36
N ARG A 759 -24.31 -40.30 -43.43
CA ARG A 759 -23.35 -40.22 -44.52
C ARG A 759 -23.54 -41.36 -45.53
N GLU A 760 -23.75 -41.06 -46.80
CA GLU A 760 -23.55 -41.92 -48.00
C GLU A 760 -23.18 -40.98 -49.16
N GLU A 761 -21.94 -41.02 -49.64
CA GLU A 761 -21.45 -41.67 -50.87
C GLU A 761 -21.39 -40.73 -52.10
N LEU A 762 -20.13 -40.47 -52.52
CA LEU A 762 -19.61 -40.42 -53.90
C LEU A 762 -20.47 -39.79 -55.02
N LYS A 763 -19.95 -38.71 -55.62
CA LYS A 763 -19.34 -38.74 -56.98
C LYS A 763 -18.75 -37.40 -57.40
N GLU A 764 -17.61 -37.49 -58.07
CA GLU A 764 -16.97 -36.48 -58.90
C GLU A 764 -17.94 -35.87 -59.94
N ILE A 765 -17.67 -34.64 -60.40
CA ILE A 765 -17.30 -34.32 -61.81
C ILE A 765 -17.37 -32.79 -62.07
N SER A 766 -16.24 -32.26 -62.55
CA SER A 766 -16.02 -31.24 -63.60
C SER A 766 -16.64 -29.83 -63.54
N VAL A 767 -15.71 -28.86 -63.50
CA VAL A 767 -15.51 -27.74 -64.45
C VAL A 767 -16.75 -27.24 -65.22
N ARG A 768 -17.23 -26.03 -64.89
CA ARG A 768 -16.98 -24.79 -65.65
C ARG A 768 -17.29 -23.57 -64.81
#